data_AF-A0A480A3B7-F1
#
_entry.id   AF-A0A480A3B7-F1
#
_cell.length_a   1.000
_cell.length_b   1.000
_cell.length_c   1.000
_cell.angle_alpha   90.00
_cell.angle_beta   90.00
_cell.angle_gamma   90.00
#
_symmetry.space_group_name_H-M   'P 1'
#
loop_
_entity.id
_entity.type
_entity.pdbx_description
1 polymer ?
#
loop_
_entity_poly.entity_id
_entity_poly.type
_entity_poly.pdbx_seq_one_letter_code
_entity_poly.pdbx_strand_id
1 'polypeptide(L)'
;MAIFDTTQPSQVKGLNGYTVDPIFTVGDKIGNYVPPGILDGIGAYSLNDTTVRLLVVNEIAATDGYKYTLKNGTQLPGARINYFDVDKRTLKIVDAGLAFDTIINRKGEVVDAAADLQFSGIQRFCSAALFEANQFGAGIGLADRIFFSGEETYGGTQFALDTKTNVLYAVPAFGRAAWENVTELNTGRTDKVAFLIGDDRGPAPLILYIGDKNAKNDGSFLDRNGLGQGKLYVWVADDPNNATDPIEADPRDFKGTNNSTVGRFVEIKYYDPALVNTAVDSPDPDSSIQNEPGYDDQGFATQAQQDKLAADVKAFLFSRPEDLSTNPQDGTQVVLASTGRESIFGGVDTYGTTYKIDIDFNNINTGGISAKIDILFDGNFTKDASLRNPDNLDWADDGKIYINEDRAGTAAIFAGTSKQEASIWRIDPSNADPSSTLTRIGQVDRTALPATQTDSSPTDIGNWETSGILDVSTLFGNAPGTQFIFDVQAHSLLNGSIITATNIDGNGDGTKTRQENLVEGGQLSFLIAPNASLIQDSNLVFATPATDKLIAGKDFDGVNDVVFTGAGDDTVDVPLGGSLVGDNRIFTGRGADTIYVGNGDRTFGGSGDDEIDATEASGYRLSGGVGNDTFFLGADGRALGGEGADTFYVQEGGDNLISGGAGADEFWILTGDLPATANTILDFSIGTDILGIGGKGAGFGFDDLTLTGNNIAIGSQTIAVLKNVDTSKLTAANFVFDSLGLV
;
A
#
# COMPACT_ATOMS: atom_id res chain seq x y z
N MET A 1 -16.52 3.16 -9.05
CA MET A 1 -15.81 2.98 -10.33
C MET A 1 -15.80 1.49 -10.67
N ALA A 2 -15.42 1.10 -11.89
CA ALA A 2 -15.30 -0.32 -12.22
C ALA A 2 -14.08 -0.91 -11.50
N ILE A 3 -14.27 -2.04 -10.82
CA ILE A 3 -13.20 -2.85 -10.24
C ILE A 3 -12.27 -3.30 -11.38
N PHE A 4 -10.95 -3.16 -11.20
CA PHE A 4 -9.92 -3.50 -12.17
C PHE A 4 -9.02 -4.62 -11.64
N ASP A 5 -8.67 -5.53 -12.53
CA ASP A 5 -7.71 -6.60 -12.30
C ASP A 5 -7.07 -6.97 -13.63
N THR A 6 -5.76 -7.22 -13.64
CA THR A 6 -5.08 -7.57 -14.90
C THR A 6 -5.38 -9.02 -15.29
N THR A 7 -5.33 -9.29 -16.58
CA THR A 7 -5.54 -10.65 -17.12
C THR A 7 -4.30 -11.21 -17.80
N GLN A 8 -3.19 -10.47 -17.72
CA GLN A 8 -1.91 -10.89 -18.29
C GLN A 8 -1.26 -11.97 -17.40
N PRO A 9 -0.44 -12.87 -17.97
CA PRO A 9 0.26 -13.86 -17.18
C PRO A 9 1.24 -13.20 -16.19
N SER A 10 1.44 -13.83 -15.03
CA SER A 10 2.38 -13.35 -14.00
C SER A 10 3.82 -13.37 -14.48
N GLN A 11 4.50 -12.23 -14.42
CA GLN A 11 5.93 -12.07 -14.75
C GLN A 11 6.87 -12.67 -13.69
N VAL A 12 6.33 -13.14 -12.55
CA VAL A 12 7.09 -13.87 -11.53
C VAL A 12 6.40 -15.18 -11.21
N LYS A 13 7.21 -16.23 -11.08
CA LYS A 13 6.78 -17.52 -10.58
C LYS A 13 7.10 -17.64 -9.10
N GLY A 14 6.07 -17.94 -8.29
CA GLY A 14 6.25 -18.31 -6.90
C GLY A 14 6.98 -19.65 -6.74
N LEU A 15 7.87 -19.71 -5.75
CA LEU A 15 8.72 -20.86 -5.42
C LEU A 15 8.52 -21.26 -3.96
N ASN A 16 8.89 -22.49 -3.60
CA ASN A 16 8.77 -23.00 -2.23
C ASN A 16 7.35 -22.86 -1.64
N GLY A 17 6.34 -23.01 -2.49
CA GLY A 17 4.93 -22.95 -2.13
C GLY A 17 4.31 -21.55 -2.14
N TYR A 18 5.11 -20.50 -2.34
CA TYR A 18 4.56 -19.16 -2.57
C TYR A 18 3.80 -19.11 -3.91
N THR A 19 2.77 -18.27 -3.96
CA THR A 19 2.01 -17.95 -5.18
C THR A 19 2.11 -16.47 -5.49
N VAL A 20 1.91 -16.11 -6.77
CA VAL A 20 1.95 -14.72 -7.24
C VAL A 20 0.62 -14.41 -7.94
N ASP A 21 0.03 -13.27 -7.59
CA ASP A 21 -1.20 -12.76 -8.17
C ASP A 21 -0.97 -11.34 -8.73
N PRO A 22 -0.80 -11.19 -10.06
CA PRO A 22 -0.61 -9.88 -10.66
C PRO A 22 -1.93 -9.10 -10.64
N ILE A 23 -1.90 -7.86 -10.14
CA ILE A 23 -3.08 -6.99 -10.06
C ILE A 23 -3.07 -5.86 -11.10
N PHE A 24 -1.90 -5.55 -11.67
CA PHE A 24 -1.73 -4.57 -12.73
C PHE A 24 -0.56 -4.94 -13.64
N THR A 25 -0.72 -4.70 -14.95
CA THR A 25 0.36 -4.80 -15.94
C THR A 25 0.52 -3.47 -16.66
N VAL A 26 1.76 -2.99 -16.81
CA VAL A 26 2.02 -1.73 -17.51
C VAL A 26 1.52 -1.81 -18.97
N GLY A 27 0.74 -0.80 -19.35
CA GLY A 27 -0.01 -0.76 -20.61
C GLY A 27 -1.51 -1.05 -20.45
N ASP A 28 -1.94 -1.59 -19.31
CA ASP A 28 -3.35 -1.62 -18.93
C ASP A 28 -3.85 -0.21 -18.55
N LYS A 29 -5.16 0.00 -18.70
CA LYS A 29 -5.82 1.27 -18.36
C LYS A 29 -6.79 1.07 -17.20
N ILE A 30 -6.57 1.78 -16.10
CA ILE A 30 -7.41 1.76 -14.90
C ILE A 30 -8.28 3.01 -14.93
N GLY A 31 -9.56 2.85 -15.28
CA GLY A 31 -10.44 3.99 -15.52
C GLY A 31 -9.88 4.89 -16.64
N ASN A 32 -9.34 6.06 -16.27
CA ASN A 32 -8.68 6.99 -17.20
C ASN A 32 -7.17 7.07 -17.04
N TYR A 33 -6.60 6.35 -16.07
CA TYR A 33 -5.19 6.42 -15.72
C TYR A 33 -4.40 5.26 -16.32
N VAL A 34 -3.14 5.53 -16.67
CA VAL A 34 -2.18 4.56 -17.21
C VAL A 34 -0.81 4.86 -16.61
N PRO A 35 -0.34 4.10 -15.62
CA PRO A 35 1.01 4.25 -15.07
C PRO A 35 2.10 4.15 -16.16
N PRO A 36 3.16 4.99 -16.12
CA PRO A 36 4.14 5.12 -17.20
C PRO A 36 5.14 3.96 -17.32
N GLY A 37 5.17 2.99 -16.41
CA GLY A 37 6.17 1.93 -16.37
C GLY A 37 7.43 2.31 -15.59
N ILE A 38 8.39 1.37 -15.52
CA ILE A 38 9.45 1.38 -14.50
C ILE A 38 8.84 1.57 -13.12
N LEU A 39 7.97 0.64 -12.70
CA LEU A 39 7.48 0.66 -11.32
C LEU A 39 8.67 0.32 -10.40
N ASP A 40 8.64 0.83 -9.19
CA ASP A 40 9.72 0.64 -8.22
C ASP A 40 9.14 0.90 -6.81
N GLY A 41 9.98 1.16 -5.81
CA GLY A 41 9.68 1.75 -4.50
C GLY A 41 8.20 1.86 -4.10
N ILE A 42 7.78 1.02 -3.16
CA ILE A 42 6.39 0.92 -2.71
C ILE A 42 6.23 1.37 -1.25
N GLY A 43 5.11 2.02 -0.96
CA GLY A 43 4.61 2.27 0.38
C GLY A 43 3.11 2.02 0.43
N ALA A 44 2.58 1.63 1.58
CA ALA A 44 1.16 1.30 1.71
C ALA A 44 0.57 1.81 3.02
N TYR A 45 -0.72 2.16 3.00
CA TYR A 45 -1.47 2.48 4.22
C TYR A 45 -2.97 2.20 4.07
N SER A 46 -3.67 2.03 5.19
CA SER A 46 -5.13 1.89 5.18
C SER A 46 -5.76 3.24 4.82
N LEU A 47 -6.37 3.31 3.63
CA LEU A 47 -7.07 4.52 3.16
C LEU A 47 -8.39 4.69 3.93
N ASN A 48 -9.09 3.58 4.10
CA ASN A 48 -10.29 3.45 4.91
C ASN A 48 -10.42 1.98 5.35
N ASP A 49 -11.54 1.65 5.95
CA ASP A 49 -11.82 0.33 6.51
C ASP A 49 -11.78 -0.80 5.47
N THR A 50 -12.13 -0.53 4.22
CA THR A 50 -12.26 -1.52 3.14
C THR A 50 -11.15 -1.44 2.09
N THR A 51 -10.27 -0.43 2.16
CA THR A 51 -9.34 -0.11 1.07
C THR A 51 -7.95 0.20 1.60
N VAL A 52 -6.94 -0.44 1.00
CA VAL A 52 -5.53 -0.09 1.16
C VAL A 52 -5.13 0.81 0.00
N ARG A 53 -4.41 1.90 0.27
CA ARG A 53 -3.74 2.68 -0.77
C ARG A 53 -2.29 2.25 -0.85
N LEU A 54 -1.90 1.78 -2.03
CA LEU A 54 -0.52 1.58 -2.42
C LEU A 54 -0.03 2.88 -3.08
N LEU A 55 1.18 3.30 -2.74
CA LEU A 55 1.94 4.36 -3.39
C LEU A 55 3.15 3.71 -4.06
N VAL A 56 3.25 3.84 -5.37
CA VAL A 56 4.28 3.17 -6.19
C VAL A 56 4.96 4.22 -7.03
N VAL A 57 6.28 4.32 -6.95
CA VAL A 57 7.02 5.33 -7.70
C VAL A 57 7.37 4.88 -9.11
N ASN A 58 8.05 5.75 -9.86
CA ASN A 58 8.59 5.41 -11.16
C ASN A 58 10.03 5.85 -11.31
N GLU A 59 10.91 4.91 -11.65
CA GLU A 59 12.35 5.15 -11.85
C GLU A 59 12.66 5.69 -13.27
N ILE A 60 11.78 6.58 -13.75
CA ILE A 60 11.87 7.17 -15.08
C ILE A 60 12.69 8.47 -15.08
N ALA A 61 13.47 8.68 -16.13
CA ALA A 61 14.26 9.90 -16.31
C ALA A 61 13.37 11.14 -16.45
N ALA A 62 13.86 12.31 -16.03
CA ALA A 62 13.14 13.59 -15.98
C ALA A 62 12.54 14.05 -17.30
N THR A 63 13.02 13.52 -18.44
CA THR A 63 12.54 13.85 -19.79
C THR A 63 11.68 12.76 -20.42
N ASP A 64 11.52 11.61 -19.75
CA ASP A 64 10.79 10.46 -20.28
C ASP A 64 9.37 10.39 -19.71
N GLY A 65 8.51 9.63 -20.39
CA GLY A 65 7.13 9.42 -19.97
C GLY A 65 6.19 10.55 -20.37
N TYR A 66 4.93 10.20 -20.66
CA TYR A 66 3.88 11.20 -20.88
C TYR A 66 3.74 12.15 -19.69
N LYS A 67 3.41 13.41 -19.96
CA LYS A 67 3.37 14.45 -18.91
C LYS A 67 2.18 14.26 -17.95
N TYR A 68 2.44 14.46 -16.66
CA TYR A 68 1.39 14.68 -15.67
C TYR A 68 1.14 16.17 -15.47
N THR A 69 0.00 16.54 -14.87
CA THR A 69 -0.41 17.94 -14.68
C THR A 69 -0.61 18.24 -13.20
N LEU A 70 0.07 19.26 -12.70
CA LEU A 70 -0.11 19.80 -11.35
C LEU A 70 -1.37 20.66 -11.26
N LYS A 71 -1.80 20.95 -10.03
CA LYS A 71 -2.99 21.76 -9.74
C LYS A 71 -2.98 23.16 -10.36
N ASN A 72 -1.82 23.76 -10.52
CA ASN A 72 -1.62 25.07 -11.17
C ASN A 72 -1.59 25.00 -12.71
N GLY A 73 -1.70 23.79 -13.29
CA GLY A 73 -1.64 23.56 -14.74
C GLY A 73 -0.23 23.31 -15.28
N THR A 74 0.81 23.35 -14.45
CA THR A 74 2.17 23.01 -14.85
C THR A 74 2.24 21.54 -15.25
N GLN A 75 2.88 21.26 -16.39
CA GLN A 75 3.01 19.90 -16.92
C GLN A 75 4.46 19.44 -16.88
N LEU A 76 4.69 18.28 -16.28
CA LEU A 76 6.03 17.72 -16.08
C LEU A 76 6.11 16.30 -16.66
N PRO A 77 7.20 15.94 -17.35
CA PRO A 77 7.55 14.54 -17.59
C PRO A 77 8.28 13.96 -16.36
N GLY A 78 8.79 12.75 -16.50
CA GLY A 78 9.64 12.12 -15.51
C GLY A 78 8.89 11.52 -14.34
N ALA A 79 9.68 11.22 -13.29
CA ALA A 79 9.29 10.41 -12.17
C ALA A 79 8.08 10.99 -11.44
N ARG A 80 7.30 10.09 -10.85
CA ARG A 80 6.05 10.40 -10.17
C ARG A 80 5.69 9.31 -9.18
N ILE A 81 4.68 9.58 -8.37
CA ILE A 81 4.13 8.65 -7.40
C ILE A 81 2.70 8.34 -7.84
N ASN A 82 2.44 7.08 -8.16
CA ASN A 82 1.12 6.56 -8.48
C ASN A 82 0.42 6.14 -7.20
N TYR A 83 -0.88 6.37 -7.07
CA TYR A 83 -1.68 5.65 -6.09
C TYR A 83 -2.47 4.53 -6.78
N PHE A 84 -2.61 3.39 -6.09
CA PHE A 84 -3.54 2.32 -6.40
C PHE A 84 -4.36 2.03 -5.15
N ASP A 85 -5.66 2.23 -5.22
CA ASP A 85 -6.58 1.89 -4.16
C ASP A 85 -7.05 0.46 -4.38
N VAL A 86 -6.72 -0.43 -3.46
CA VAL A 86 -6.99 -1.87 -3.55
C VAL A 86 -8.02 -2.25 -2.50
N ASP A 87 -9.09 -2.88 -2.94
CA ASP A 87 -10.13 -3.40 -2.05
C ASP A 87 -9.60 -4.58 -1.24
N LYS A 88 -9.75 -4.50 0.09
CA LYS A 88 -9.22 -5.47 1.03
C LYS A 88 -9.88 -6.84 0.92
N ARG A 89 -11.04 -6.99 0.30
CA ARG A 89 -11.78 -8.27 0.24
C ARG A 89 -11.54 -9.00 -1.07
N THR A 90 -11.29 -8.25 -2.13
CA THR A 90 -11.16 -8.79 -3.49
C THR A 90 -9.74 -8.76 -4.03
N LEU A 91 -8.84 -8.01 -3.38
CA LEU A 91 -7.47 -7.72 -3.85
C LEU A 91 -7.42 -6.97 -5.19
N LYS A 92 -8.53 -6.37 -5.60
CA LYS A 92 -8.66 -5.68 -6.89
C LYS A 92 -8.55 -4.18 -6.74
N ILE A 93 -8.05 -3.54 -7.80
CA ILE A 93 -7.90 -2.09 -7.84
C ILE A 93 -9.28 -1.45 -8.06
N VAL A 94 -9.66 -0.52 -7.18
CA VAL A 94 -10.94 0.22 -7.25
C VAL A 94 -10.76 1.67 -7.72
N ASP A 95 -9.55 2.23 -7.57
CA ASP A 95 -9.18 3.54 -8.11
C ASP A 95 -7.65 3.64 -8.30
N ALA A 96 -7.19 4.50 -9.21
CA ALA A 96 -5.77 4.77 -9.41
C ALA A 96 -5.52 6.15 -10.03
N GLY A 97 -4.38 6.76 -9.72
CA GLY A 97 -4.03 8.09 -10.23
C GLY A 97 -2.68 8.62 -9.74
N LEU A 98 -2.45 9.92 -9.93
CA LEU A 98 -1.28 10.62 -9.40
C LEU A 98 -1.49 10.93 -7.91
N ALA A 99 -0.51 10.62 -7.06
CA ALA A 99 -0.64 10.76 -5.60
C ALA A 99 -0.43 12.19 -5.06
N PHE A 100 0.07 13.11 -5.89
CA PHE A 100 0.30 14.51 -5.52
C PHE A 100 -0.24 15.46 -6.59
N ASP A 101 -0.60 16.68 -6.18
CA ASP A 101 -1.06 17.73 -7.10
C ASP A 101 -0.21 19.00 -7.05
N THR A 102 0.73 19.07 -6.09
CA THR A 102 1.58 20.22 -5.82
C THR A 102 2.98 19.75 -5.44
N ILE A 103 4.01 20.44 -5.93
CA ILE A 103 5.41 20.21 -5.55
C ILE A 103 5.98 21.48 -4.93
N ILE A 104 6.69 21.34 -3.81
CA ILE A 104 7.51 22.38 -3.19
C ILE A 104 8.97 22.04 -3.43
N ASN A 105 9.69 22.89 -4.16
CA ASN A 105 11.09 22.68 -4.51
C ASN A 105 12.04 22.90 -3.32
N ARG A 106 13.34 22.70 -3.54
CA ARG A 106 14.38 22.88 -2.50
C ARG A 106 14.42 24.30 -1.90
N LYS A 107 13.98 25.32 -2.65
CA LYS A 107 13.89 26.72 -2.20
C LYS A 107 12.65 27.00 -1.33
N GLY A 108 11.76 26.02 -1.17
CA GLY A 108 10.49 26.19 -0.46
C GLY A 108 9.41 26.86 -1.31
N GLU A 109 9.60 26.90 -2.63
CA GLU A 109 8.71 27.56 -3.59
C GLU A 109 7.84 26.50 -4.30
N VAL A 110 6.61 26.88 -4.66
CA VAL A 110 5.74 26.04 -5.48
C VAL A 110 6.34 25.94 -6.89
N VAL A 111 6.47 24.73 -7.40
CA VAL A 111 6.92 24.48 -8.78
C VAL A 111 5.84 24.97 -9.75
N ASP A 112 6.17 25.96 -10.57
CA ASP A 112 5.31 26.46 -11.64
C ASP A 112 5.95 26.36 -13.04
N ALA A 113 7.25 26.05 -13.10
CA ALA A 113 7.97 25.70 -14.31
C ALA A 113 8.87 24.47 -14.09
N ALA A 114 9.12 23.71 -15.15
CA ALA A 114 10.06 22.59 -15.11
C ALA A 114 11.44 23.01 -14.56
N ALA A 115 11.94 24.18 -14.96
CA ALA A 115 13.23 24.72 -14.54
C ALA A 115 13.34 25.04 -13.04
N ASP A 116 12.25 25.01 -12.28
CA ASP A 116 12.27 25.14 -10.81
C ASP A 116 12.81 23.86 -10.14
N LEU A 117 12.86 22.75 -10.88
CA LEU A 117 13.46 21.48 -10.50
C LEU A 117 14.86 21.36 -11.11
N GLN A 118 15.77 20.74 -10.36
CA GLN A 118 17.19 20.62 -10.72
C GLN A 118 17.41 19.98 -12.10
N PHE A 119 16.58 19.01 -12.47
CA PHE A 119 16.69 18.25 -13.73
C PHE A 119 15.60 18.62 -14.75
N SER A 120 14.91 19.76 -14.57
CA SER A 120 13.77 20.15 -15.40
C SER A 120 12.61 19.13 -15.42
N GLY A 121 12.48 18.40 -14.31
CA GLY A 121 11.57 17.29 -14.06
C GLY A 121 12.06 16.56 -12.81
N ILE A 122 11.30 15.57 -12.33
CA ILE A 122 11.78 14.69 -11.26
C ILE A 122 12.55 13.55 -11.92
N GLN A 123 13.78 13.32 -11.47
CA GLN A 123 14.69 12.33 -12.03
C GLN A 123 14.65 11.02 -11.24
N ARG A 124 14.21 9.91 -11.85
CA ARG A 124 14.40 8.53 -11.35
C ARG A 124 14.09 8.37 -9.86
N PHE A 125 12.80 8.35 -9.50
CA PHE A 125 12.44 7.84 -8.18
C PHE A 125 12.69 6.33 -8.20
N CYS A 126 13.77 5.90 -7.55
CA CYS A 126 14.13 4.49 -7.41
C CYS A 126 13.25 3.88 -6.31
N SER A 127 13.79 3.56 -5.14
CA SER A 127 12.98 3.04 -4.06
C SER A 127 12.14 4.10 -3.29
N ALA A 128 11.42 3.63 -2.28
CA ALA A 128 10.55 4.44 -1.44
C ALA A 128 10.32 3.82 -0.06
N ALA A 129 9.81 4.62 0.88
CA ALA A 129 9.35 4.15 2.17
C ALA A 129 8.20 5.01 2.71
N LEU A 130 7.26 4.38 3.42
CA LEU A 130 6.16 5.07 4.12
C LEU A 130 6.30 4.87 5.62
N PHE A 131 6.17 5.98 6.36
CA PHE A 131 6.19 5.96 7.81
C PHE A 131 4.90 6.54 8.38
N GLU A 132 4.35 5.86 9.38
CA GLU A 132 3.16 6.30 10.11
C GLU A 132 3.51 7.38 11.16
N ALA A 133 2.53 8.24 11.45
CA ALA A 133 2.70 9.24 12.49
C ALA A 133 2.92 8.59 13.86
N ASN A 134 3.95 9.04 14.58
CA ASN A 134 4.30 8.57 15.91
C ASN A 134 4.55 7.05 16.00
N GLN A 135 5.12 6.44 14.95
CA GLN A 135 5.22 4.98 14.83
C GLN A 135 5.95 4.29 15.99
N PHE A 136 6.85 5.00 16.70
CA PHE A 136 7.60 4.44 17.84
C PHE A 136 6.97 4.74 19.21
N GLY A 137 5.76 5.30 19.23
CA GLY A 137 5.03 5.68 20.45
C GLY A 137 4.69 7.16 20.51
N ALA A 138 3.89 7.54 21.52
CA ALA A 138 3.33 8.89 21.63
C ALA A 138 4.37 10.02 21.50
N GLY A 139 4.34 10.75 20.38
CA GLY A 139 5.22 11.86 20.08
C GLY A 139 6.60 11.50 19.50
N ILE A 140 6.95 10.22 19.42
CA ILE A 140 8.26 9.72 18.97
C ILE A 140 8.19 9.32 17.50
N GLY A 141 9.15 9.82 16.71
CA GLY A 141 9.16 9.72 15.26
C GLY A 141 8.44 10.89 14.58
N LEU A 142 8.04 10.70 13.33
CA LEU A 142 7.30 11.70 12.55
C LEU A 142 5.98 12.11 13.21
N ALA A 143 5.57 13.36 12.99
CA ALA A 143 4.29 13.89 13.47
C ALA A 143 3.12 13.58 12.53
N ASP A 144 3.42 13.30 11.25
CA ASP A 144 2.46 12.99 10.19
C ASP A 144 2.82 11.66 9.51
N ARG A 145 1.86 11.05 8.80
CA ARG A 145 2.17 9.98 7.83
C ARG A 145 2.85 10.61 6.63
N ILE A 146 4.02 10.08 6.25
CA ILE A 146 4.81 10.63 5.14
C ILE A 146 5.34 9.49 4.29
N PHE A 147 5.22 9.66 2.98
CA PHE A 147 5.84 8.79 1.99
C PHE A 147 7.09 9.47 1.43
N PHE A 148 8.21 8.77 1.42
CA PHE A 148 9.52 9.25 0.99
C PHE A 148 9.96 8.51 -0.27
N SER A 149 10.51 9.25 -1.23
CA SER A 149 11.29 8.73 -2.35
C SER A 149 12.22 9.83 -2.86
N GLY A 150 13.31 9.48 -3.50
CA GLY A 150 14.35 10.42 -3.88
C GLY A 150 14.90 10.16 -5.27
N GLU A 151 15.59 11.16 -5.81
CA GLU A 151 16.17 11.07 -7.16
C GLU A 151 17.47 10.25 -7.13
N GLU A 152 17.44 9.08 -7.75
CA GLU A 152 18.58 8.15 -7.86
C GLU A 152 19.55 8.64 -8.95
N THR A 153 20.27 9.71 -8.59
CA THR A 153 21.23 10.39 -9.46
C THR A 153 22.24 11.18 -8.65
N TYR A 154 23.40 11.49 -9.23
CA TYR A 154 24.45 12.24 -8.54
C TYR A 154 23.95 13.64 -8.14
N GLY A 155 23.90 13.91 -6.83
CA GLY A 155 23.38 15.16 -6.29
C GLY A 155 21.86 15.28 -6.34
N GLY A 156 21.14 14.15 -6.32
CA GLY A 156 19.69 14.08 -6.31
C GLY A 156 19.04 14.70 -5.08
N THR A 157 17.73 14.88 -5.15
CA THR A 157 16.89 15.43 -4.07
C THR A 157 16.00 14.36 -3.46
N GLN A 158 15.97 14.29 -2.13
CA GLN A 158 14.96 13.53 -1.40
C GLN A 158 13.64 14.31 -1.39
N PHE A 159 12.52 13.60 -1.56
CA PHE A 159 11.19 14.16 -1.42
C PHE A 159 10.38 13.46 -0.31
N ALA A 160 9.41 14.20 0.23
CA ALA A 160 8.47 13.80 1.27
C ALA A 160 7.05 14.20 0.86
N LEU A 161 6.20 13.23 0.58
CA LEU A 161 4.79 13.41 0.27
C LEU A 161 3.95 13.48 1.55
N ASP A 162 3.31 14.62 1.78
CA ASP A 162 2.22 14.74 2.75
C ASP A 162 0.98 14.04 2.17
N THR A 163 0.70 12.83 2.65
CA THR A 163 -0.41 12.01 2.16
C THR A 163 -1.79 12.58 2.52
N LYS A 164 -1.86 13.56 3.42
CA LYS A 164 -3.11 14.22 3.81
C LYS A 164 -3.44 15.38 2.87
N THR A 165 -2.43 16.09 2.38
CA THR A 165 -2.64 17.29 1.53
C THR A 165 -2.25 17.08 0.07
N ASN A 166 -1.66 15.93 -0.28
CA ASN A 166 -1.16 15.60 -1.63
C ASN A 166 -0.07 16.58 -2.11
N VAL A 167 0.77 17.06 -1.19
CA VAL A 167 1.88 17.99 -1.49
C VAL A 167 3.20 17.25 -1.34
N LEU A 168 4.02 17.29 -2.38
CA LEU A 168 5.35 16.69 -2.43
C LEU A 168 6.41 17.74 -2.09
N TYR A 169 7.10 17.59 -0.96
CA TYR A 169 8.11 18.53 -0.49
C TYR A 169 9.52 17.99 -0.76
N ALA A 170 10.38 18.79 -1.39
CA ALA A 170 11.82 18.53 -1.34
C ALA A 170 12.34 18.65 0.10
N VAL A 171 13.33 17.82 0.46
CA VAL A 171 13.93 17.76 1.81
C VAL A 171 15.43 18.09 1.77
N PRO A 172 15.83 19.37 1.59
CA PRO A 172 17.25 19.75 1.51
C PRO A 172 18.08 19.36 2.73
N ALA A 173 17.46 19.28 3.91
CA ALA A 173 18.15 18.99 5.16
C ALA A 173 18.77 17.59 5.21
N PHE A 174 18.35 16.67 4.32
CA PHE A 174 18.96 15.35 4.23
C PHE A 174 20.28 15.37 3.44
N GLY A 175 20.65 16.49 2.82
CA GLY A 175 21.88 16.61 2.03
C GLY A 175 21.69 16.17 0.58
N ARG A 176 22.65 15.39 0.07
CA ARG A 176 22.73 14.91 -1.31
C ARG A 176 23.13 13.43 -1.34
N ALA A 177 22.49 12.65 -2.20
CA ALA A 177 22.79 11.24 -2.46
C ALA A 177 22.33 10.90 -3.90
N ALA A 178 22.69 9.72 -4.40
CA ALA A 178 21.80 9.00 -5.33
C ALA A 178 20.84 8.20 -4.46
N TRP A 179 19.61 8.70 -4.32
CA TRP A 179 18.69 8.21 -3.31
C TRP A 179 18.11 6.87 -3.70
N GLU A 180 18.45 5.83 -2.93
CA GLU A 180 17.72 4.56 -3.00
C GLU A 180 16.45 4.68 -2.16
N ASN A 181 16.59 4.55 -0.84
CA ASN A 181 15.53 4.90 0.10
C ASN A 181 16.07 5.53 1.39
N VAL A 182 15.16 5.78 2.32
CA VAL A 182 15.47 6.20 3.69
C VAL A 182 14.67 5.35 4.66
N THR A 183 15.20 5.09 5.85
CA THR A 183 14.45 4.40 6.90
C THR A 183 14.47 5.17 8.22
N GLU A 184 13.30 5.33 8.85
CA GLU A 184 13.17 6.06 10.11
C GLU A 184 13.62 5.19 11.29
N LEU A 185 14.31 5.80 12.24
CA LEU A 185 14.89 5.16 13.42
C LEU A 185 14.28 5.69 14.72
N ASN A 186 14.11 4.79 15.70
CA ASN A 186 13.63 5.12 17.03
C ASN A 186 14.74 5.76 17.88
N THR A 187 14.71 7.08 17.98
CA THR A 187 15.63 7.83 18.86
C THR A 187 15.26 7.75 20.35
N GLY A 188 14.07 7.25 20.68
CA GLY A 188 13.49 7.31 22.03
C GLY A 188 13.09 8.73 22.49
N ARG A 189 13.12 9.72 21.59
CA ARG A 189 12.89 11.14 21.90
C ARG A 189 11.72 11.72 21.12
N THR A 190 10.97 12.62 21.76
CA THR A 190 9.83 13.30 21.14
C THR A 190 10.22 14.56 20.36
N ASP A 191 11.44 15.05 20.56
CA ASP A 191 11.97 16.29 19.94
C ASP A 191 12.99 16.00 18.83
N LYS A 192 13.17 14.73 18.45
CA LYS A 192 14.14 14.29 17.43
C LYS A 192 13.52 13.25 16.51
N VAL A 193 13.96 13.26 15.26
CA VAL A 193 13.80 12.17 14.30
C VAL A 193 15.18 11.74 13.82
N ALA A 194 15.32 10.49 13.40
CA ALA A 194 16.55 10.00 12.78
C ALA A 194 16.21 9.18 11.54
N PHE A 195 17.01 9.37 10.48
CA PHE A 195 16.85 8.66 9.22
C PHE A 195 18.20 8.13 8.76
N LEU A 196 18.26 6.83 8.49
CA LEU A 196 19.38 6.22 7.78
C LEU A 196 19.10 6.30 6.27
N ILE A 197 20.12 6.57 5.47
CA ILE A 197 19.98 6.89 4.04
C ILE A 197 20.77 5.89 3.20
N GLY A 198 20.08 5.28 2.24
CA GLY A 198 20.65 4.49 1.15
C GLY A 198 21.15 5.44 0.07
N ASP A 199 22.40 5.27 -0.34
CA ASP A 199 23.08 6.17 -1.28
C ASP A 199 23.76 5.30 -2.32
N ASP A 200 23.05 5.01 -3.40
CA ASP A 200 23.44 4.01 -4.40
C ASP A 200 24.61 4.45 -5.32
N ARG A 201 25.38 5.42 -4.86
CA ARG A 201 26.66 5.76 -5.50
C ARG A 201 27.68 4.67 -5.17
N GLY A 202 28.37 4.20 -6.20
CA GLY A 202 29.39 3.17 -6.04
C GLY A 202 30.82 3.72 -6.11
N PRO A 203 31.60 3.79 -5.00
CA PRO A 203 31.24 3.49 -3.61
C PRO A 203 30.73 4.71 -2.81
N ALA A 204 29.98 4.48 -1.72
CA ALA A 204 29.38 5.54 -0.90
C ALA A 204 29.40 5.25 0.61
N PRO A 205 29.40 6.30 1.47
CA PRO A 205 29.29 6.14 2.91
C PRO A 205 27.85 5.84 3.34
N LEU A 206 27.68 5.22 4.52
CA LEU A 206 26.39 5.16 5.19
C LEU A 206 26.10 6.48 5.91
N ILE A 207 24.97 7.12 5.58
CA ILE A 207 24.62 8.46 6.06
C ILE A 207 23.47 8.38 7.06
N LEU A 208 23.60 9.11 8.17
CA LEU A 208 22.56 9.27 9.19
C LEU A 208 22.18 10.74 9.32
N TYR A 209 20.90 11.06 9.14
CA TYR A 209 20.33 12.36 9.45
C TYR A 209 19.70 12.34 10.84
N ILE A 210 19.92 13.39 11.62
CA ILE A 210 19.20 13.64 12.88
C ILE A 210 18.56 15.02 12.84
N GLY A 211 17.24 15.02 12.85
CA GLY A 211 16.38 16.20 12.71
C GLY A 211 15.84 16.72 14.03
N ASP A 212 15.70 18.04 14.13
CA ASP A 212 15.10 18.73 15.28
C ASP A 212 13.62 19.06 15.00
N LYS A 213 12.69 18.42 15.72
CA LYS A 213 11.25 18.72 15.56
C LYS A 213 10.92 20.10 16.10
N ASN A 214 10.21 20.90 15.31
CA ASN A 214 9.78 22.27 15.64
C ASN A 214 10.95 23.23 15.92
N ALA A 215 12.10 23.05 15.27
CA ALA A 215 13.29 23.88 15.47
C ALA A 215 13.08 25.34 15.04
N LYS A 216 12.38 25.54 13.92
CA LYS A 216 12.03 26.87 13.38
C LYS A 216 10.82 27.46 14.08
N ASN A 217 9.97 26.60 14.66
CA ASN A 217 8.74 26.96 15.36
C ASN A 217 7.78 27.77 14.47
N ASP A 218 7.70 27.38 13.20
CA ASP A 218 6.84 28.01 12.19
C ASP A 218 5.58 27.19 11.86
N GLY A 219 5.47 25.97 12.41
CA GLY A 219 4.33 25.07 12.21
C GLY A 219 4.28 24.43 10.82
N SER A 220 5.30 24.64 9.98
CA SER A 220 5.38 24.05 8.65
C SER A 220 5.49 22.52 8.72
N PHE A 221 5.08 21.86 7.63
CA PHE A 221 5.13 20.41 7.49
C PHE A 221 6.54 19.85 7.74
N LEU A 222 7.56 20.44 7.12
CA LEU A 222 8.95 19.99 7.31
C LEU A 222 9.44 20.27 8.74
N ASP A 223 9.13 21.42 9.33
CA ASP A 223 9.61 21.77 10.68
C ASP A 223 9.04 20.86 11.76
N ARG A 224 7.72 20.65 11.77
CA ARG A 224 7.07 19.82 12.82
C ARG A 224 7.47 18.35 12.77
N ASN A 225 7.87 17.88 11.59
CA ASN A 225 8.39 16.53 11.35
C ASN A 225 9.91 16.42 11.52
N GLY A 226 10.61 17.51 11.87
CA GLY A 226 12.06 17.51 12.04
C GLY A 226 12.84 17.34 10.74
N LEU A 227 12.22 17.62 9.60
CA LEU A 227 12.82 17.54 8.26
C LEU A 227 13.35 18.90 7.77
N GLY A 228 13.11 19.97 8.53
CA GLY A 228 13.47 21.34 8.16
C GLY A 228 14.86 21.80 8.61
N GLN A 229 15.43 21.15 9.63
CA GLN A 229 16.71 21.49 10.25
C GLN A 229 17.26 20.28 11.02
N GLY A 230 18.55 19.98 10.85
CA GLY A 230 19.19 18.87 11.54
C GLY A 230 20.67 18.77 11.23
N LYS A 231 21.26 17.65 11.62
CA LYS A 231 22.67 17.30 11.43
C LYS A 231 22.81 16.05 10.58
N LEU A 232 23.90 15.98 9.83
CA LEU A 232 24.24 14.83 9.00
C LEU A 232 25.52 14.17 9.52
N TYR A 233 25.51 12.85 9.57
CA TYR A 233 26.62 12.04 10.07
C TYR A 233 26.95 10.94 9.07
N VAL A 234 28.19 10.46 9.12
CA VAL A 234 28.64 9.29 8.35
C VAL A 234 29.25 8.25 9.28
N TRP A 235 29.05 6.97 8.97
CA TRP A 235 29.57 5.90 9.81
C TRP A 235 31.08 5.68 9.58
N VAL A 236 31.82 5.58 10.69
CA VAL A 236 33.25 5.28 10.73
C VAL A 236 33.43 4.01 11.58
N ALA A 237 34.09 3.00 11.01
CA ALA A 237 34.42 1.73 11.67
C ALA A 237 35.56 1.92 12.69
N ASP A 238 35.30 2.68 13.75
CA ASP A 238 36.27 3.02 14.79
C ASP A 238 35.66 2.71 16.17
N ASP A 239 36.11 1.63 16.81
CA ASP A 239 35.65 1.24 18.15
C ASP A 239 36.01 2.30 19.20
N PRO A 240 35.03 3.02 19.77
CA PRO A 240 35.31 4.04 20.78
C PRO A 240 35.90 3.46 22.08
N ASN A 241 35.81 2.15 22.29
CA ASN A 241 36.33 1.46 23.47
C ASN A 241 37.73 0.86 23.26
N ASN A 242 38.25 0.85 22.03
CA ASN A 242 39.55 0.28 21.70
C ASN A 242 40.40 1.25 20.86
N ALA A 243 41.26 2.02 21.53
CA ALA A 243 42.14 3.01 20.90
C ALA A 243 43.19 2.44 19.92
N THR A 244 43.29 1.10 19.78
CA THR A 244 44.20 0.43 18.84
C THR A 244 43.47 -0.32 17.73
N ASP A 245 42.14 -0.17 17.67
CA ASP A 245 41.30 -0.77 16.63
C ASP A 245 41.70 -0.25 15.23
N PRO A 246 41.95 -1.13 14.25
CA PRO A 246 42.12 -0.72 12.87
C PRO A 246 40.81 -0.14 12.33
N ILE A 247 40.86 1.07 11.77
CA ILE A 247 39.69 1.64 11.09
C ILE A 247 39.52 0.93 9.74
N GLU A 248 38.50 0.09 9.61
CA GLU A 248 38.15 -0.51 8.32
C GLU A 248 37.65 0.56 7.34
N ALA A 249 38.13 0.50 6.09
CA ALA A 249 37.76 1.50 5.09
C ALA A 249 36.59 1.06 4.21
N ASP A 250 36.47 -0.24 3.92
CA ASP A 250 35.55 -0.78 2.91
C ASP A 250 35.49 -2.34 2.96
N PRO A 251 34.71 -3.01 2.09
CA PRO A 251 34.60 -4.47 2.04
C PRO A 251 35.91 -5.25 1.84
N ARG A 252 37.02 -4.61 1.46
CA ARG A 252 38.34 -5.29 1.45
C ARG A 252 38.80 -5.61 2.86
N ASP A 253 38.39 -4.81 3.85
CA ASP A 253 38.76 -4.97 5.25
C ASP A 253 37.66 -5.69 6.05
N PHE A 254 36.38 -5.44 5.75
CA PHE A 254 35.22 -6.05 6.43
C PHE A 254 34.34 -6.86 5.45
N LYS A 255 34.44 -8.20 5.51
CA LYS A 255 33.72 -9.14 4.64
C LYS A 255 33.51 -10.47 5.35
N GLY A 256 32.65 -11.34 4.84
CA GLY A 256 32.38 -12.65 5.45
C GLY A 256 31.06 -12.69 6.20
N THR A 257 30.19 -13.61 5.78
CA THR A 257 28.99 -13.98 6.53
C THR A 257 29.31 -14.24 8.01
N ASN A 258 28.49 -13.68 8.90
CA ASN A 258 28.62 -13.76 10.36
C ASN A 258 29.83 -13.03 10.96
N ASN A 259 30.52 -12.15 10.20
CA ASN A 259 31.48 -11.22 10.77
C ASN A 259 30.79 -9.94 11.24
N SER A 260 31.41 -9.25 12.20
CA SER A 260 30.90 -8.03 12.79
C SER A 260 32.01 -7.00 13.01
N THR A 261 31.68 -5.73 12.91
CA THR A 261 32.53 -4.60 13.35
C THR A 261 31.71 -3.60 14.16
N VAL A 262 32.38 -2.69 14.84
CA VAL A 262 31.78 -1.63 15.65
C VAL A 262 32.32 -0.28 15.20
N GLY A 263 31.52 0.76 15.38
CA GLY A 263 31.92 2.09 14.95
C GLY A 263 31.03 3.17 15.52
N ARG A 264 31.15 4.37 14.94
CA ARG A 264 30.38 5.55 15.34
C ARG A 264 30.02 6.42 14.16
N PHE A 265 28.88 7.09 14.28
CA PHE A 265 28.49 8.14 13.36
C PHE A 265 29.21 9.44 13.73
N VAL A 266 29.91 10.01 12.75
CA VAL A 266 30.68 11.26 12.90
C VAL A 266 30.00 12.38 12.13
N GLU A 267 29.73 13.49 12.80
CA GLU A 267 29.07 14.65 12.21
C GLU A 267 29.92 15.23 11.07
N ILE A 268 29.29 15.49 9.92
CA ILE A 268 29.88 16.23 8.81
C ILE A 268 29.20 17.58 8.66
N LYS A 269 29.99 18.59 8.28
CA LYS A 269 29.49 19.96 8.13
C LYS A 269 28.77 20.14 6.80
N TYR A 270 27.63 19.48 6.62
CA TYR A 270 26.87 19.50 5.36
C TYR A 270 26.10 20.80 5.12
N TYR A 271 25.92 21.64 6.15
CA TYR A 271 25.21 22.91 6.06
C TYR A 271 25.99 24.02 6.75
N ASP A 272 26.21 25.14 6.04
CA ASP A 272 26.79 26.36 6.58
C ASP A 272 26.28 27.60 5.82
N PRO A 273 25.37 28.40 6.41
CA PRO A 273 24.84 29.59 5.76
C PRO A 273 25.90 30.69 5.57
N ALA A 274 27.06 30.61 6.23
CA ALA A 274 28.17 31.52 6.00
C ALA A 274 28.97 31.19 4.72
N LEU A 275 28.74 30.01 4.13
CA LEU A 275 29.45 29.51 2.95
C LEU A 275 28.57 29.45 1.69
N VAL A 276 27.41 30.12 1.69
CA VAL A 276 26.54 30.20 0.51
C VAL A 276 27.31 30.63 -0.74
N ASN A 277 27.02 30.01 -1.88
CA ASN A 277 27.67 30.27 -3.18
C ASN A 277 29.19 30.10 -3.19
N THR A 278 29.74 29.23 -2.33
CA THR A 278 31.17 28.89 -2.39
C THR A 278 31.47 27.79 -3.41
N ALA A 279 30.48 26.96 -3.74
CA ALA A 279 30.55 26.13 -4.95
C ALA A 279 30.28 27.01 -6.17
N VAL A 280 31.14 26.91 -7.17
CA VAL A 280 31.01 27.65 -8.43
C VAL A 280 31.13 26.63 -9.54
N ASP A 281 30.06 26.50 -10.33
CA ASP A 281 30.02 25.64 -11.50
C ASP A 281 31.13 26.05 -12.48
N SER A 282 32.06 25.13 -12.74
CA SER A 282 33.11 25.35 -13.73
C SER A 282 32.50 25.30 -15.14
N PRO A 283 33.07 26.00 -16.13
CA PRO A 283 32.67 25.83 -17.53
C PRO A 283 33.21 24.49 -18.06
N ASP A 284 32.60 23.40 -17.62
CA ASP A 284 32.88 22.04 -18.04
C ASP A 284 31.70 21.46 -18.85
N PRO A 285 31.83 20.26 -19.45
CA PRO A 285 30.80 19.70 -20.32
C PRO A 285 29.55 19.21 -19.60
N ASP A 286 29.57 19.02 -18.28
CA ASP A 286 28.41 18.52 -17.53
C ASP A 286 27.63 19.64 -16.81
N SER A 287 28.28 20.78 -16.53
CA SER A 287 27.69 21.99 -15.96
C SER A 287 26.84 21.75 -14.71
N SER A 288 27.29 20.83 -13.85
CA SER A 288 26.62 20.54 -12.58
C SER A 288 27.45 21.03 -11.39
N ILE A 289 26.90 22.01 -10.68
CA ILE A 289 27.46 22.47 -9.40
C ILE A 289 27.67 21.33 -8.38
N GLN A 290 26.98 20.20 -8.53
CA GLN A 290 27.13 19.06 -7.62
C GLN A 290 28.52 18.39 -7.72
N ASN A 291 29.22 18.57 -8.84
CA ASN A 291 30.58 18.07 -9.07
C ASN A 291 31.66 18.96 -8.43
N GLU A 292 31.29 20.15 -7.95
CA GLU A 292 32.22 21.15 -7.46
C GLU A 292 32.26 21.19 -5.94
N PRO A 293 33.44 21.27 -5.29
CA PRO A 293 33.51 21.45 -3.85
C PRO A 293 32.96 22.83 -3.44
N GLY A 294 32.32 22.89 -2.26
CA GLY A 294 31.70 24.08 -1.70
C GLY A 294 30.24 23.87 -1.34
N TYR A 295 29.52 24.97 -1.13
CA TYR A 295 28.13 24.99 -0.71
C TYR A 295 27.30 25.81 -1.71
N ASP A 296 26.05 25.37 -1.92
CA ASP A 296 25.08 25.94 -2.85
C ASP A 296 24.54 27.31 -2.38
N ASP A 297 23.58 27.86 -3.12
CA ASP A 297 22.97 29.16 -2.84
C ASP A 297 22.14 29.19 -1.55
N GLN A 298 21.78 28.02 -1.01
CA GLN A 298 21.07 27.86 0.26
C GLN A 298 22.01 27.51 1.42
N GLY A 299 23.28 27.21 1.15
CA GLY A 299 24.31 26.90 2.14
C GLY A 299 24.42 25.41 2.46
N PHE A 300 23.85 24.53 1.62
CA PHE A 300 24.07 23.09 1.70
C PHE A 300 25.29 22.69 0.87
N ALA A 301 26.07 21.74 1.37
CA ALA A 301 27.18 21.15 0.67
C ALA A 301 26.69 20.53 -0.65
N THR A 302 27.48 20.71 -1.70
CA THR A 302 27.34 19.94 -2.94
C THR A 302 27.66 18.47 -2.67
N GLN A 303 27.28 17.59 -3.59
CA GLN A 303 27.65 16.17 -3.50
C GLN A 303 29.17 15.97 -3.33
N ALA A 304 29.98 16.63 -4.17
CA ALA A 304 31.44 16.56 -4.09
C ALA A 304 31.99 17.06 -2.75
N GLN A 305 31.39 18.11 -2.16
CA GLN A 305 31.79 18.60 -0.85
C GLN A 305 31.40 17.64 0.28
N GLN A 306 30.23 17.01 0.19
CA GLN A 306 29.79 16.01 1.16
C GLN A 306 30.72 14.78 1.16
N ASP A 307 31.08 14.30 -0.02
CA ASP A 307 32.04 13.18 -0.19
C ASP A 307 33.41 13.52 0.40
N LYS A 308 33.89 14.76 0.16
CA LYS A 308 35.14 15.24 0.75
C LYS A 308 35.08 15.26 2.28
N LEU A 309 33.97 15.72 2.87
CA LEU A 309 33.79 15.74 4.32
C LEU A 309 33.76 14.32 4.90
N ALA A 310 33.10 13.38 4.23
CA ALA A 310 33.07 11.97 4.62
C ALA A 310 34.48 11.35 4.57
N ALA A 311 35.25 11.62 3.51
CA ALA A 311 36.61 11.16 3.39
C ALA A 311 37.55 11.75 4.46
N ASP A 312 37.39 13.04 4.81
CA ASP A 312 38.20 13.72 5.83
C ASP A 312 38.05 13.05 7.22
N VAL A 313 36.89 12.47 7.51
CA VAL A 313 36.63 11.73 8.76
C VAL A 313 36.83 10.22 8.64
N LYS A 314 37.26 9.74 7.46
CA LYS A 314 37.47 8.31 7.14
C LYS A 314 36.20 7.47 7.23
N ALA A 315 35.11 7.96 6.67
CA ALA A 315 33.89 7.16 6.55
C ALA A 315 34.16 5.80 5.88
N PHE A 316 33.51 4.75 6.37
CA PHE A 316 33.52 3.46 5.69
C PHE A 316 32.71 3.57 4.39
N LEU A 317 33.23 3.02 3.31
CA LEU A 317 32.60 3.05 2.00
C LEU A 317 32.01 1.67 1.66
N PHE A 318 30.70 1.63 1.52
CA PHE A 318 29.97 0.46 1.02
C PHE A 318 30.08 0.39 -0.50
N SER A 319 29.78 -0.79 -1.06
CA SER A 319 29.88 -1.03 -2.49
C SER A 319 28.93 -0.13 -3.27
N ARG A 320 27.66 -0.20 -2.91
CA ARG A 320 26.52 0.58 -3.39
C ARG A 320 25.42 0.33 -2.36
N PRO A 321 25.25 1.19 -1.35
CA PRO A 321 24.20 1.01 -0.36
C PRO A 321 22.84 1.29 -1.00
N GLU A 322 22.08 0.22 -1.19
CA GLU A 322 20.73 0.20 -1.73
C GLU A 322 19.71 0.35 -0.56
N ASP A 323 18.64 -0.43 -0.57
CA ASP A 323 17.52 -0.31 0.36
C ASP A 323 17.89 -0.58 1.81
N LEU A 324 17.21 0.19 2.66
CA LEU A 324 17.21 0.09 4.11
C LEU A 324 15.81 -0.19 4.63
N SER A 325 15.70 -1.05 5.65
CA SER A 325 14.44 -1.25 6.37
C SER A 325 14.67 -1.41 7.87
N THR A 326 13.92 -0.65 8.67
CA THR A 326 13.98 -0.69 10.13
C THR A 326 13.29 -1.94 10.65
N ASN A 327 13.91 -2.60 11.64
CA ASN A 327 13.33 -3.77 12.30
C ASN A 327 12.02 -3.38 13.01
N PRO A 328 10.87 -4.01 12.67
CA PRO A 328 9.58 -3.65 13.25
C PRO A 328 9.47 -3.97 14.74
N GLN A 329 10.36 -4.83 15.27
CA GLN A 329 10.40 -5.21 16.68
C GLN A 329 11.38 -4.36 17.51
N ASP A 330 12.34 -3.70 16.85
CA ASP A 330 13.36 -2.89 17.51
C ASP A 330 13.81 -1.74 16.59
N GLY A 331 13.19 -0.57 16.76
CA GLY A 331 13.40 0.59 15.89
C GLY A 331 14.82 1.18 15.90
N THR A 332 15.76 0.65 16.68
CA THR A 332 17.18 1.02 16.60
C THR A 332 17.99 0.13 15.66
N GLN A 333 17.37 -0.93 15.12
CA GLN A 333 18.00 -1.88 14.21
C GLN A 333 17.51 -1.69 12.78
N VAL A 334 18.40 -1.85 11.81
CA VAL A 334 18.14 -1.71 10.38
C VAL A 334 18.82 -2.84 9.62
N VAL A 335 18.20 -3.30 8.54
CA VAL A 335 18.86 -4.08 7.50
C VAL A 335 19.24 -3.17 6.34
N LEU A 336 20.43 -3.38 5.76
CA LEU A 336 20.92 -2.69 4.58
C LEU A 336 21.28 -3.72 3.49
N ALA A 337 20.71 -3.57 2.31
CA ALA A 337 21.22 -4.19 1.10
C ALA A 337 22.39 -3.33 0.58
N SER A 338 23.55 -3.94 0.35
CA SER A 338 24.55 -3.31 -0.49
C SER A 338 24.81 -4.15 -1.72
N THR A 339 24.41 -3.63 -2.88
CA THR A 339 24.65 -4.34 -4.13
C THR A 339 26.14 -4.32 -4.47
N GLY A 340 26.65 -5.47 -4.91
CA GLY A 340 28.04 -5.60 -5.30
C GLY A 340 28.28 -5.07 -6.71
N ARG A 341 29.54 -4.76 -7.03
CA ARG A 341 29.93 -4.38 -8.40
C ARG A 341 31.38 -4.76 -8.68
N GLU A 342 31.62 -5.43 -9.82
CA GLU A 342 32.95 -5.95 -10.15
C GLU A 342 34.02 -4.83 -10.28
N SER A 343 33.61 -3.64 -10.73
CA SER A 343 34.53 -2.53 -11.03
C SER A 343 35.05 -1.78 -9.80
N ILE A 344 34.48 -2.01 -8.62
CA ILE A 344 34.87 -1.34 -7.37
C ILE A 344 35.63 -2.31 -6.47
N PHE A 345 36.48 -1.77 -5.60
CA PHE A 345 37.28 -2.53 -4.62
C PHE A 345 38.09 -3.71 -5.19
N GLY A 346 38.38 -3.72 -6.50
CA GLY A 346 39.06 -4.82 -7.17
C GLY A 346 38.22 -6.09 -7.30
N GLY A 347 36.89 -5.96 -7.30
CA GLY A 347 35.93 -7.08 -7.45
C GLY A 347 35.76 -7.93 -6.20
N VAL A 348 36.25 -7.47 -5.03
CA VAL A 348 36.10 -8.19 -3.76
C VAL A 348 34.63 -8.36 -3.37
N ASP A 349 33.82 -7.33 -3.64
CA ASP A 349 32.38 -7.35 -3.41
C ASP A 349 31.62 -7.19 -4.74
N THR A 350 31.59 -8.26 -5.53
CA THR A 350 30.91 -8.32 -6.84
C THR A 350 29.44 -8.70 -6.72
N TYR A 351 29.11 -9.58 -5.77
CA TYR A 351 27.76 -10.14 -5.60
C TYR A 351 26.96 -9.46 -4.48
N GLY A 352 27.56 -8.53 -3.74
CA GLY A 352 26.88 -7.74 -2.72
C GLY A 352 26.80 -8.43 -1.37
N THR A 353 26.37 -7.64 -0.39
CA THR A 353 26.36 -7.99 1.02
C THR A 353 25.11 -7.43 1.70
N THR A 354 24.46 -8.25 2.52
CA THR A 354 23.33 -7.83 3.37
C THR A 354 23.83 -7.62 4.80
N TYR A 355 23.66 -6.41 5.33
CA TYR A 355 24.12 -6.01 6.65
C TYR A 355 22.94 -5.84 7.62
N LYS A 356 23.17 -6.15 8.90
CA LYS A 356 22.32 -5.71 10.01
C LYS A 356 23.10 -4.67 10.81
N ILE A 357 22.44 -3.56 11.13
CA ILE A 357 23.02 -2.41 11.82
C ILE A 357 22.22 -2.18 13.09
N ASP A 358 22.90 -2.06 14.23
CA ASP A 358 22.30 -1.74 15.54
C ASP A 358 22.88 -0.43 16.06
N ILE A 359 22.04 0.58 16.26
CA ILE A 359 22.43 1.97 16.52
C ILE A 359 22.09 2.39 17.96
N ASP A 360 23.06 2.93 18.68
CA ASP A 360 22.85 3.44 20.04
C ASP A 360 22.67 4.97 20.05
N PHE A 361 21.48 5.43 20.45
CA PHE A 361 21.12 6.85 20.60
C PHE A 361 21.26 7.38 22.04
N ASN A 362 21.74 6.59 23.00
CA ASN A 362 21.81 6.99 24.42
C ASN A 362 22.56 8.31 24.65
N ASN A 363 23.58 8.60 23.82
CA ASN A 363 24.38 9.82 23.91
C ASN A 363 24.17 10.79 22.72
N ILE A 364 22.99 10.76 22.10
CA ILE A 364 22.61 11.60 20.94
C ILE A 364 22.86 13.11 21.18
N ASN A 365 22.62 13.62 22.40
CA ASN A 365 22.82 15.04 22.73
C ASN A 365 24.28 15.51 22.68
N THR A 366 25.23 14.60 22.85
CA THR A 366 26.67 14.89 22.74
C THR A 366 27.24 14.46 21.39
N GLY A 367 26.39 13.99 20.45
CA GLY A 367 26.81 13.41 19.18
C GLY A 367 27.48 12.04 19.31
N GLY A 368 27.37 11.38 20.48
CA GLY A 368 27.93 10.06 20.72
C GLY A 368 26.96 8.98 20.24
N ILE A 369 27.00 8.67 18.95
CA ILE A 369 26.11 7.68 18.34
C ILE A 369 26.99 6.54 17.84
N SER A 370 27.00 5.43 18.57
CA SER A 370 27.73 4.22 18.16
C SER A 370 26.83 3.29 17.37
N ALA A 371 27.42 2.43 16.55
CA ALA A 371 26.69 1.36 15.88
C ALA A 371 27.54 0.10 15.76
N LYS A 372 26.88 -1.05 15.83
CA LYS A 372 27.44 -2.36 15.49
C LYS A 372 26.88 -2.80 14.14
N ILE A 373 27.75 -3.28 13.26
CA ILE A 373 27.34 -3.79 11.95
C ILE A 373 27.72 -5.27 11.86
N ASP A 374 26.75 -6.11 11.55
CA ASP A 374 26.88 -7.54 11.32
C ASP A 374 26.63 -7.86 9.84
N ILE A 375 27.40 -8.77 9.25
CA ILE A 375 27.12 -9.29 7.91
C ILE A 375 26.19 -10.49 8.04
N LEU A 376 24.93 -10.33 7.65
CA LEU A 376 23.96 -11.42 7.62
C LEU A 376 24.24 -12.40 6.48
N PHE A 377 24.65 -11.87 5.33
CA PHE A 377 24.96 -12.67 4.15
C PHE A 377 25.94 -11.92 3.23
N ASP A 378 27.04 -12.58 2.87
CA ASP A 378 28.00 -12.11 1.87
C ASP A 378 27.90 -12.98 0.61
N GLY A 379 27.38 -12.41 -0.48
CA GLY A 379 27.12 -13.12 -1.73
C GLY A 379 28.39 -13.59 -2.44
N ASN A 380 29.57 -13.07 -2.07
CA ASN A 380 30.81 -13.37 -2.79
C ASN A 380 31.35 -14.78 -2.53
N PHE A 381 30.87 -15.46 -1.48
CA PHE A 381 31.24 -16.84 -1.17
C PHE A 381 30.57 -17.84 -2.10
N THR A 382 29.27 -17.65 -2.32
CA THR A 382 28.41 -18.55 -3.11
C THR A 382 28.20 -18.06 -4.53
N LYS A 383 28.50 -16.78 -4.80
CA LYS A 383 28.44 -16.16 -6.13
C LYS A 383 27.04 -16.32 -6.73
N ASP A 384 26.95 -16.71 -7.99
CA ASP A 384 25.69 -16.85 -8.69
C ASP A 384 24.82 -18.05 -8.27
N ALA A 385 25.26 -18.82 -7.26
CA ALA A 385 24.50 -19.96 -6.72
C ALA A 385 23.44 -19.57 -5.68
N SER A 386 23.40 -18.32 -5.22
CA SER A 386 22.54 -17.82 -4.13
C SER A 386 21.94 -16.44 -4.46
N LEU A 387 21.56 -15.67 -3.43
CA LEU A 387 21.28 -14.24 -3.51
C LEU A 387 22.49 -13.51 -4.12
N ARG A 388 22.22 -12.60 -5.06
CA ARG A 388 23.17 -11.80 -5.81
C ARG A 388 22.63 -10.39 -5.93
N ASN A 389 23.50 -9.41 -5.75
CA ASN A 389 23.19 -8.00 -5.95
C ASN A 389 21.87 -7.63 -5.25
N PRO A 390 21.81 -7.81 -3.90
CA PRO A 390 20.64 -7.46 -3.13
C PRO A 390 20.36 -5.97 -3.33
N ASP A 391 19.11 -5.68 -3.58
CA ASP A 391 18.58 -4.36 -3.90
C ASP A 391 17.42 -4.08 -2.95
N ASN A 392 16.19 -3.90 -3.44
CA ASN A 392 15.06 -3.60 -2.58
C ASN A 392 14.83 -4.64 -1.49
N LEU A 393 14.47 -4.18 -0.30
CA LEU A 393 14.18 -5.08 0.81
C LEU A 393 13.14 -4.57 1.79
N ASP A 394 12.56 -5.51 2.52
CA ASP A 394 11.68 -5.21 3.65
C ASP A 394 12.00 -6.11 4.84
N TRP A 395 12.14 -5.50 6.01
CA TRP A 395 12.15 -6.20 7.28
C TRP A 395 10.71 -6.33 7.77
N ALA A 396 10.05 -7.38 7.27
CA ALA A 396 8.64 -7.61 7.45
C ALA A 396 8.21 -7.81 8.92
N ASP A 397 6.91 -7.62 9.17
CA ASP A 397 6.29 -7.72 10.50
C ASP A 397 6.45 -9.12 11.14
N ASP A 398 6.72 -10.15 10.34
CA ASP A 398 7.03 -11.51 10.81
C ASP A 398 8.47 -11.69 11.34
N GLY A 399 9.26 -10.60 11.33
CA GLY A 399 10.64 -10.52 11.80
C GLY A 399 11.69 -11.01 10.80
N LYS A 400 11.29 -11.44 9.60
CA LYS A 400 12.21 -11.88 8.54
C LYS A 400 12.47 -10.76 7.54
N ILE A 401 13.52 -10.92 6.76
CA ILE A 401 13.90 -9.96 5.72
C ILE A 401 13.63 -10.59 4.36
N TYR A 402 12.97 -9.83 3.50
CA TYR A 402 12.64 -10.18 2.13
C TYR A 402 13.41 -9.26 1.19
N ILE A 403 14.03 -9.83 0.15
CA ILE A 403 15.08 -9.15 -0.65
C ILE A 403 14.83 -9.41 -2.13
N ASN A 404 14.82 -8.36 -2.92
CA ASN A 404 14.84 -8.38 -4.36
C ASN A 404 16.29 -8.36 -4.90
N GLU A 405 16.49 -8.90 -6.10
CA GLU A 405 17.77 -8.82 -6.82
C GLU A 405 17.64 -7.87 -8.01
N ASP A 406 18.53 -6.88 -8.13
CA ASP A 406 18.83 -6.12 -9.36
C ASP A 406 20.21 -6.55 -9.85
N ARG A 407 20.33 -6.83 -11.14
CA ARG A 407 21.63 -7.13 -11.74
C ARG A 407 22.51 -5.88 -11.90
N ALA A 408 23.46 -5.69 -10.98
CA ALA A 408 24.53 -4.68 -11.07
C ALA A 408 25.74 -5.02 -11.98
N GLY A 409 25.64 -5.99 -12.89
CA GLY A 409 26.75 -6.49 -13.73
C GLY A 409 26.33 -7.15 -15.04
N THR A 410 27.23 -7.87 -15.71
CA THR A 410 26.86 -8.62 -16.92
C THR A 410 26.07 -9.88 -16.57
N ALA A 411 25.21 -10.35 -17.49
CA ALA A 411 24.54 -11.65 -17.35
C ALA A 411 25.52 -12.83 -17.10
N ALA A 412 26.77 -12.72 -17.56
CA ALA A 412 27.80 -13.73 -17.34
C ALA A 412 28.31 -13.77 -15.89
N ILE A 413 28.26 -12.64 -15.18
CA ILE A 413 28.59 -12.57 -13.75
C ILE A 413 27.36 -12.98 -12.94
N PHE A 414 26.21 -12.41 -13.25
CA PHE A 414 24.98 -12.60 -12.48
C PHE A 414 24.41 -14.03 -12.56
N ALA A 415 24.50 -14.67 -13.73
CA ALA A 415 23.91 -15.99 -13.95
C ALA A 415 24.75 -16.86 -14.92
N GLY A 416 26.08 -16.70 -14.87
CA GLY A 416 27.02 -17.40 -15.75
C GLY A 416 26.95 -18.92 -15.64
N THR A 417 26.77 -19.44 -14.43
CA THR A 417 26.70 -20.86 -14.09
C THR A 417 25.28 -21.29 -13.76
N SER A 418 24.58 -20.52 -12.92
CA SER A 418 23.28 -20.92 -12.35
C SER A 418 22.13 -20.85 -13.34
N LYS A 419 22.22 -19.94 -14.32
CA LYS A 419 21.16 -19.64 -15.30
C LYS A 419 19.84 -19.23 -14.65
N GLN A 420 19.92 -18.65 -13.46
CA GLN A 420 18.76 -18.21 -12.69
C GLN A 420 18.49 -16.72 -12.95
N GLU A 421 17.23 -16.40 -13.25
CA GLU A 421 16.77 -15.01 -13.35
C GLU A 421 16.79 -14.29 -12.00
N ALA A 422 16.59 -12.97 -12.04
CA ALA A 422 16.35 -12.14 -10.86
C ALA A 422 15.21 -12.73 -10.01
N SER A 423 15.39 -12.67 -8.70
CA SER A 423 14.61 -13.46 -7.76
C SER A 423 14.27 -12.70 -6.49
N ILE A 424 13.24 -13.16 -5.80
CA ILE A 424 12.88 -12.73 -4.45
C ILE A 424 13.42 -13.76 -3.47
N TRP A 425 14.09 -13.30 -2.43
CA TRP A 425 14.70 -14.11 -1.38
C TRP A 425 14.14 -13.75 -0.01
N ARG A 426 14.24 -14.70 0.92
CA ARG A 426 13.91 -14.51 2.34
C ARG A 426 15.05 -15.02 3.20
N ILE A 427 15.38 -14.27 4.26
CA ILE A 427 16.34 -14.65 5.29
C ILE A 427 15.75 -14.38 6.69
N ASP A 428 16.02 -15.27 7.65
CA ASP A 428 15.63 -15.10 9.05
C ASP A 428 16.82 -14.58 9.87
N PRO A 429 16.83 -13.28 10.24
CA PRO A 429 17.94 -12.67 10.98
C PRO A 429 17.99 -13.09 12.45
N SER A 430 16.97 -13.77 12.98
CA SER A 430 16.95 -14.25 14.36
C SER A 430 17.70 -15.57 14.55
N ASN A 431 17.98 -16.28 13.45
CA ASN A 431 18.74 -17.52 13.48
C ASN A 431 20.21 -17.26 13.88
N ALA A 432 20.83 -18.22 14.58
CA ALA A 432 22.24 -18.13 14.94
C ALA A 432 23.18 -18.14 13.72
N ASP A 433 22.75 -18.74 12.60
CA ASP A 433 23.38 -18.63 11.28
C ASP A 433 22.32 -18.21 10.25
N PRO A 434 22.05 -16.90 10.10
CA PRO A 434 21.02 -16.39 9.19
C PRO A 434 21.16 -16.92 7.77
N SER A 435 22.40 -17.03 7.27
CA SER A 435 22.70 -17.51 5.92
C SER A 435 22.15 -18.90 5.61
N SER A 436 22.02 -19.77 6.64
CA SER A 436 21.46 -21.11 6.50
C SER A 436 19.95 -21.13 6.22
N THR A 437 19.28 -20.01 6.44
CA THR A 437 17.82 -19.85 6.25
C THR A 437 17.46 -19.22 4.91
N LEU A 438 18.46 -18.74 4.17
CA LEU A 438 18.29 -18.05 2.89
C LEU A 438 17.53 -18.94 1.90
N THR A 439 16.36 -18.48 1.49
CA THR A 439 15.43 -19.25 0.65
C THR A 439 14.93 -18.38 -0.50
N ARG A 440 15.03 -18.87 -1.74
CA ARG A 440 14.40 -18.20 -2.89
C ARG A 440 12.91 -18.46 -2.90
N ILE A 441 12.09 -17.42 -2.91
CA ILE A 441 10.62 -17.54 -2.80
C ILE A 441 9.88 -17.09 -4.06
N GLY A 442 10.55 -16.35 -4.94
CA GLY A 442 10.03 -15.95 -6.25
C GLY A 442 11.14 -15.84 -7.27
N GLN A 443 10.82 -15.97 -8.56
CA GLN A 443 11.76 -15.75 -9.65
C GLN A 443 11.04 -15.24 -10.89
N VAL A 444 11.63 -14.27 -11.58
CA VAL A 444 11.09 -13.75 -12.84
C VAL A 444 10.89 -14.88 -13.87
N ASP A 445 9.71 -14.87 -14.52
CA ASP A 445 9.35 -15.72 -15.65
C ASP A 445 9.22 -14.89 -16.93
N ARG A 446 10.30 -14.86 -17.72
CA ARG A 446 10.36 -14.11 -18.97
C ARG A 446 9.50 -14.65 -20.10
N THR A 447 8.89 -15.83 -19.91
CA THR A 447 7.94 -16.37 -20.89
C THR A 447 6.53 -15.81 -20.70
N ALA A 448 6.26 -15.18 -19.55
CA ALA A 448 4.99 -14.52 -19.24
C ALA A 448 4.90 -13.15 -19.89
N LEU A 449 4.73 -13.14 -21.21
CA LEU A 449 4.60 -11.91 -21.99
C LEU A 449 3.15 -11.44 -22.04
N PRO A 450 2.88 -10.14 -21.78
CA PRO A 450 1.59 -9.55 -22.09
C PRO A 450 1.25 -9.68 -23.57
N ALA A 451 -0.02 -9.88 -23.90
CA ALA A 451 -0.46 -10.30 -25.24
C ALA A 451 -0.03 -9.36 -26.40
N THR A 452 0.25 -8.09 -26.12
CA THR A 452 0.65 -7.10 -27.15
C THR A 452 2.13 -6.75 -27.13
N GLN A 453 2.89 -7.26 -26.14
CA GLN A 453 4.27 -6.89 -25.91
C GLN A 453 5.21 -8.01 -26.35
N THR A 454 6.45 -7.66 -26.66
CA THR A 454 7.50 -8.65 -26.97
C THR A 454 8.78 -8.33 -26.25
N ASP A 455 9.42 -9.36 -25.73
CA ASP A 455 10.76 -9.28 -25.18
C ASP A 455 11.81 -9.15 -26.28
N SER A 456 12.46 -7.98 -26.33
CA SER A 456 13.50 -7.69 -27.32
C SER A 456 14.86 -8.33 -27.01
N SER A 457 15.06 -8.83 -25.78
CA SER A 457 16.35 -9.33 -25.28
C SER A 457 16.22 -10.64 -24.48
N PRO A 458 15.50 -11.68 -24.97
CA PRO A 458 15.05 -12.84 -24.18
C PRO A 458 16.15 -13.73 -23.58
N THR A 459 17.41 -13.49 -23.95
CA THR A 459 18.57 -14.23 -23.42
C THR A 459 19.41 -13.42 -22.44
N ASP A 460 19.08 -12.15 -22.22
CA ASP A 460 19.80 -11.27 -21.30
C ASP A 460 19.29 -11.47 -19.86
N ILE A 461 19.84 -12.45 -19.15
CA ILE A 461 19.39 -12.80 -17.79
C ILE A 461 19.67 -11.65 -16.81
N GLY A 462 18.68 -11.31 -15.97
CA GLY A 462 18.68 -10.14 -15.09
C GLY A 462 18.44 -8.84 -15.84
N ASN A 463 17.81 -8.90 -17.01
CA ASN A 463 17.28 -7.71 -17.70
C ASN A 463 15.89 -7.33 -17.18
N TRP A 464 15.19 -8.28 -16.57
CA TRP A 464 13.99 -8.02 -15.81
C TRP A 464 14.32 -8.28 -14.36
N GLU A 465 13.74 -7.49 -13.48
CA GLU A 465 13.98 -7.56 -12.05
C GLU A 465 12.68 -7.37 -11.28
N THR A 466 12.71 -7.85 -10.05
CA THR A 466 11.65 -7.56 -9.07
C THR A 466 12.08 -6.37 -8.25
N SER A 467 11.15 -5.53 -7.83
CA SER A 467 11.44 -4.34 -7.04
C SER A 467 10.32 -4.07 -6.03
N GLY A 468 10.56 -3.15 -5.10
CA GLY A 468 9.53 -2.56 -4.24
C GLY A 468 8.84 -3.52 -3.27
N ILE A 469 9.49 -4.60 -2.83
CA ILE A 469 8.84 -5.56 -1.93
C ILE A 469 8.45 -4.94 -0.58
N LEU A 470 7.21 -5.18 -0.14
CA LEU A 470 6.68 -4.66 1.12
C LEU A 470 5.67 -5.64 1.73
N ASP A 471 5.80 -5.93 3.04
CA ASP A 471 4.78 -6.65 3.79
C ASP A 471 3.52 -5.78 3.95
N VAL A 472 2.40 -6.27 3.41
CA VAL A 472 1.09 -5.60 3.50
C VAL A 472 0.07 -6.45 4.25
N SER A 473 0.51 -7.56 4.86
CA SER A 473 -0.37 -8.57 5.46
C SER A 473 -1.37 -7.94 6.42
N THR A 474 -0.92 -7.13 7.37
CA THR A 474 -1.76 -6.53 8.40
C THR A 474 -2.74 -5.50 7.84
N LEU A 475 -2.36 -4.77 6.78
CA LEU A 475 -3.23 -3.83 6.08
C LEU A 475 -4.43 -4.52 5.42
N PHE A 476 -4.22 -5.75 4.95
CA PHE A 476 -5.24 -6.61 4.34
C PHE A 476 -5.90 -7.58 5.34
N GLY A 477 -5.68 -7.42 6.65
CA GLY A 477 -6.30 -8.24 7.70
C GLY A 477 -5.69 -9.62 7.88
N ASN A 478 -4.52 -9.87 7.30
CA ASN A 478 -3.83 -11.15 7.29
C ASN A 478 -2.68 -11.19 8.32
N ALA A 479 -2.21 -12.39 8.67
CA ALA A 479 -1.11 -12.56 9.62
C ALA A 479 0.22 -12.00 9.05
N PRO A 480 1.08 -11.36 9.85
CA PRO A 480 2.39 -10.86 9.43
C PRO A 480 3.18 -11.84 8.54
N GLY A 481 3.82 -11.31 7.49
CA GLY A 481 4.64 -12.06 6.54
C GLY A 481 3.91 -13.09 5.68
N THR A 482 2.59 -12.97 5.51
CA THR A 482 1.80 -13.89 4.67
C THR A 482 1.39 -13.31 3.33
N GLN A 483 1.40 -11.99 3.17
CA GLN A 483 1.04 -11.29 1.94
C GLN A 483 1.92 -10.07 1.74
N PHE A 484 2.63 -10.05 0.62
CA PHE A 484 3.51 -8.95 0.21
C PHE A 484 3.00 -8.34 -1.09
N ILE A 485 3.27 -7.06 -1.29
CA ILE A 485 3.20 -6.44 -2.61
C ILE A 485 4.64 -6.25 -3.13
N PHE A 486 4.83 -6.40 -4.43
CA PHE A 486 6.08 -6.12 -5.12
C PHE A 486 5.77 -5.80 -6.58
N ASP A 487 6.74 -5.24 -7.30
CA ASP A 487 6.62 -4.98 -8.73
C ASP A 487 7.76 -5.61 -9.55
N VAL A 488 7.65 -5.47 -10.86
CA VAL A 488 8.62 -5.96 -11.85
C VAL A 488 8.96 -4.82 -12.80
N GLN A 489 10.25 -4.58 -12.99
CA GLN A 489 10.77 -3.77 -14.09
C GLN A 489 11.18 -4.69 -15.23
N ALA A 490 10.52 -4.56 -16.37
CA ALA A 490 10.74 -5.44 -17.52
C ALA A 490 11.39 -4.66 -18.67
N HIS A 491 12.66 -4.27 -18.51
CA HIS A 491 13.35 -3.28 -19.35
C HIS A 491 13.35 -3.59 -20.86
N SER A 492 13.22 -4.87 -21.26
CA SER A 492 13.17 -5.25 -22.68
C SER A 492 11.77 -5.16 -23.32
N LEU A 493 10.72 -4.86 -22.55
CA LEU A 493 9.35 -4.70 -23.02
C LEU A 493 9.06 -3.23 -23.36
N LEU A 494 9.28 -2.87 -24.63
CA LEU A 494 9.25 -1.46 -25.08
C LEU A 494 8.22 -1.17 -26.19
N ASN A 495 7.34 -2.13 -26.50
CA ASN A 495 6.43 -2.04 -27.64
C ASN A 495 4.97 -2.38 -27.29
N GLY A 496 4.11 -2.47 -28.31
CA GLY A 496 2.71 -2.81 -28.10
C GLY A 496 1.99 -1.78 -27.25
N SER A 497 1.31 -2.23 -26.20
CA SER A 497 0.59 -1.37 -25.26
C SER A 497 1.46 -0.29 -24.60
N ILE A 498 2.77 -0.49 -24.48
CA ILE A 498 3.70 0.53 -23.95
C ILE A 498 3.64 1.82 -24.79
N ILE A 499 3.47 1.67 -26.10
CA ILE A 499 3.35 2.80 -27.03
C ILE A 499 1.88 3.14 -27.30
N THR A 500 1.00 2.14 -27.39
CA THR A 500 -0.38 2.35 -27.87
C THR A 500 -1.38 2.69 -26.76
N ALA A 501 -1.05 2.56 -25.47
CA ALA A 501 -1.99 2.86 -24.39
C ALA A 501 -2.32 4.36 -24.30
N THR A 502 -1.30 5.22 -24.40
CA THR A 502 -1.46 6.68 -24.52
C THR A 502 -1.55 7.12 -25.97
N ASN A 503 -0.77 6.48 -26.86
CA ASN A 503 -0.76 6.70 -28.30
C ASN A 503 -0.49 8.17 -28.69
N ILE A 504 0.34 8.87 -27.91
CA ILE A 504 0.70 10.28 -28.10
C ILE A 504 1.80 10.37 -29.16
N ASP A 505 1.61 11.31 -30.10
CA ASP A 505 2.57 11.76 -31.11
C ASP A 505 2.58 13.29 -31.03
N GLY A 506 3.38 13.83 -30.11
CA GLY A 506 3.32 15.23 -29.72
C GLY A 506 3.85 16.18 -30.79
N ASN A 507 4.73 15.70 -31.67
CA ASN A 507 5.31 16.46 -32.77
C ASN A 507 4.61 16.23 -34.12
N GLY A 508 3.75 15.21 -34.23
CA GLY A 508 2.96 14.90 -35.43
C GLY A 508 3.79 14.34 -36.58
N ASP A 509 4.98 13.80 -36.32
CA ASP A 509 5.87 13.23 -37.34
C ASP A 509 5.55 11.75 -37.66
N GLY A 510 4.62 11.15 -36.93
CA GLY A 510 4.21 9.75 -37.06
C GLY A 510 5.03 8.78 -36.21
N THR A 511 6.03 9.25 -35.46
CA THR A 511 6.92 8.47 -34.60
C THR A 511 6.56 8.68 -33.15
N LYS A 512 6.04 7.63 -32.52
CA LYS A 512 5.76 7.64 -31.08
C LYS A 512 7.00 7.26 -30.31
N THR A 513 7.34 8.07 -29.32
CA THR A 513 8.58 7.93 -28.54
C THR A 513 8.27 7.65 -27.07
N ARG A 514 9.24 7.09 -26.34
CA ARG A 514 9.15 6.90 -24.88
C ARG A 514 9.08 8.21 -24.10
N GLN A 515 9.56 9.31 -24.70
CA GLN A 515 9.45 10.66 -24.13
C GLN A 515 8.00 11.17 -24.03
N GLU A 516 7.10 10.61 -24.85
CA GLU A 516 5.72 11.08 -24.94
C GLU A 516 4.70 10.02 -24.51
N ASN A 517 5.12 8.78 -24.27
CA ASN A 517 4.25 7.63 -23.98
C ASN A 517 4.68 6.91 -22.70
N LEU A 518 4.35 5.62 -22.53
CA LEU A 518 4.91 4.81 -21.45
C LEU A 518 6.36 4.45 -21.79
N VAL A 519 7.13 4.07 -20.78
CA VAL A 519 8.57 3.90 -20.87
C VAL A 519 8.94 2.45 -21.14
N GLU A 520 8.44 1.53 -20.32
CA GLU A 520 8.65 0.09 -20.46
C GLU A 520 7.60 -0.73 -19.71
N GLY A 521 7.60 -2.05 -19.94
CA GLY A 521 6.70 -3.00 -19.30
C GLY A 521 7.05 -3.30 -17.85
N GLY A 522 6.15 -4.05 -17.21
CA GLY A 522 6.27 -4.41 -15.81
C GLY A 522 4.92 -4.83 -15.23
N GLN A 523 4.92 -5.25 -13.98
CA GLN A 523 3.71 -5.67 -13.26
C GLN A 523 3.78 -5.23 -11.81
N LEU A 524 2.61 -5.03 -11.20
CA LEU A 524 2.44 -4.92 -9.75
C LEU A 524 1.67 -6.16 -9.30
N SER A 525 2.18 -6.87 -8.29
CA SER A 525 1.68 -8.19 -7.92
C SER A 525 1.69 -8.43 -6.41
N PHE A 526 0.75 -9.25 -5.94
CA PHE A 526 0.85 -9.86 -4.62
C PHE A 526 1.74 -11.09 -4.66
N LEU A 527 2.58 -11.28 -3.65
CA LEU A 527 3.26 -12.53 -3.32
C LEU A 527 2.64 -13.09 -2.04
N ILE A 528 2.07 -14.29 -2.13
CA ILE A 528 1.31 -14.92 -1.04
C ILE A 528 2.08 -16.12 -0.52
N ALA A 529 2.26 -16.19 0.80
CA ALA A 529 2.99 -17.26 1.47
C ALA A 529 2.22 -18.59 1.43
N PRO A 530 2.91 -19.75 1.40
CA PRO A 530 2.27 -21.07 1.35
C PRO A 530 1.36 -21.39 2.55
N ASN A 531 1.56 -20.71 3.67
CA ASN A 531 0.82 -20.86 4.91
C ASN A 531 -0.14 -19.69 5.17
N ALA A 532 -0.37 -18.84 4.17
CA ALA A 532 -1.37 -17.79 4.26
C ALA A 532 -2.78 -18.41 4.37
N SER A 533 -3.56 -17.89 5.31
CA SER A 533 -5.01 -18.06 5.37
C SER A 533 -5.55 -16.66 5.21
N LEU A 534 -5.92 -16.32 3.98
CA LEU A 534 -6.29 -14.96 3.64
C LEU A 534 -7.76 -14.74 4.01
N ILE A 535 -8.12 -13.57 4.53
CA ILE A 535 -9.55 -13.22 4.75
C ILE A 535 -10.35 -13.15 3.43
N GLN A 536 -9.66 -13.19 2.29
CA GLN A 536 -10.27 -13.22 0.96
C GLN A 536 -10.63 -14.65 0.53
N ASP A 537 -10.09 -15.67 1.21
CA ASP A 537 -10.38 -17.06 0.96
C ASP A 537 -11.80 -17.39 1.44
N SER A 538 -12.54 -18.20 0.68
CA SER A 538 -13.86 -18.67 1.10
C SER A 538 -13.71 -19.89 2.00
N ASN A 539 -14.18 -19.80 3.25
CA ASN A 539 -14.18 -20.94 4.16
C ASN A 539 -15.54 -21.64 4.23
N LEU A 540 -15.49 -22.93 4.58
CA LEU A 540 -16.68 -23.69 4.96
C LEU A 540 -16.75 -23.76 6.49
N VAL A 541 -17.81 -23.21 7.06
CA VAL A 541 -18.06 -23.17 8.50
C VAL A 541 -19.25 -24.07 8.82
N PHE A 542 -19.07 -24.99 9.78
CA PHE A 542 -20.12 -25.93 10.21
C PHE A 542 -20.31 -25.83 11.73
N ALA A 543 -21.55 -25.69 12.17
CA ALA A 543 -21.94 -25.86 13.57
C ALA A 543 -22.46 -27.30 13.83
N THR A 544 -23.32 -27.45 14.83
CA THR A 544 -23.88 -28.72 15.29
C THR A 544 -25.40 -28.77 15.11
N PRO A 545 -26.03 -29.95 15.23
CA PRO A 545 -27.51 -30.04 15.21
C PRO A 545 -28.22 -29.56 16.49
N ALA A 546 -27.55 -28.79 17.34
CA ALA A 546 -28.11 -28.20 18.56
C ALA A 546 -27.99 -26.68 18.47
N THR A 547 -28.68 -25.94 19.35
CA THR A 547 -28.53 -24.48 19.44
C THR A 547 -27.08 -24.05 19.53
N ASP A 548 -26.64 -23.31 18.52
CA ASP A 548 -25.31 -22.79 18.36
C ASP A 548 -25.30 -21.26 18.28
N LYS A 549 -24.17 -20.66 18.65
CA LYS A 549 -23.92 -19.23 18.44
C LYS A 549 -22.59 -19.05 17.72
N LEU A 550 -22.64 -18.57 16.49
CA LEU A 550 -21.48 -18.23 15.68
C LEU A 550 -21.33 -16.71 15.58
N ILE A 551 -20.14 -16.21 15.87
CA ILE A 551 -19.80 -14.79 15.84
C ILE A 551 -18.61 -14.58 14.91
N ALA A 552 -18.74 -13.72 13.91
CA ALA A 552 -17.64 -13.33 13.03
C ALA A 552 -16.52 -12.63 13.83
N GLY A 553 -15.27 -12.79 13.38
CA GLY A 553 -14.06 -12.37 14.12
C GLY A 553 -13.71 -13.23 15.34
N LYS A 554 -14.56 -14.21 15.70
CA LYS A 554 -14.32 -15.12 16.83
C LYS A 554 -14.39 -16.59 16.43
N ASP A 555 -15.50 -16.98 15.81
CA ASP A 555 -15.77 -18.37 15.44
C ASP A 555 -15.48 -18.63 13.94
N PHE A 556 -15.50 -17.58 13.12
CA PHE A 556 -15.12 -17.53 11.69
C PHE A 556 -14.69 -16.10 11.33
N ASP A 557 -14.12 -15.84 10.15
CA ASP A 557 -13.63 -14.49 9.80
C ASP A 557 -14.76 -13.54 9.34
N GLY A 558 -15.85 -14.08 8.78
CA GLY A 558 -17.03 -13.32 8.40
C GLY A 558 -16.95 -12.68 7.02
N VAL A 559 -16.00 -13.08 6.19
CA VAL A 559 -15.78 -12.54 4.85
C VAL A 559 -15.86 -13.66 3.83
N ASN A 560 -16.79 -13.56 2.87
CA ASN A 560 -16.88 -14.52 1.74
C ASN A 560 -17.01 -16.00 2.19
N ASP A 561 -17.58 -16.24 3.37
CA ASP A 561 -17.71 -17.57 3.95
C ASP A 561 -19.00 -18.29 3.54
N VAL A 562 -19.02 -19.61 3.69
CA VAL A 562 -20.23 -20.43 3.61
C VAL A 562 -20.48 -21.09 4.96
N VAL A 563 -21.54 -20.63 5.64
CA VAL A 563 -21.88 -21.00 7.01
C VAL A 563 -23.09 -21.93 7.02
N PHE A 564 -22.98 -23.05 7.73
CA PHE A 564 -24.06 -24.00 7.99
C PHE A 564 -24.21 -24.21 9.50
N THR A 565 -25.36 -23.86 10.09
CA THR A 565 -25.59 -24.12 11.52
C THR A 565 -26.31 -25.46 11.73
N GLY A 566 -27.43 -25.69 11.04
CA GLY A 566 -28.02 -27.02 10.87
C GLY A 566 -29.41 -27.13 11.45
N ALA A 567 -29.52 -27.58 12.70
CA ALA A 567 -30.80 -27.69 13.39
C ALA A 567 -30.65 -27.18 14.82
N GLY A 568 -31.74 -26.76 15.45
CA GLY A 568 -31.69 -26.02 16.72
C GLY A 568 -31.95 -24.55 16.47
N ASP A 569 -32.24 -23.82 17.54
CA ASP A 569 -32.47 -22.37 17.47
C ASP A 569 -31.09 -21.70 17.50
N ASP A 570 -30.58 -21.28 16.35
CA ASP A 570 -29.21 -20.83 16.18
C ASP A 570 -29.07 -19.31 16.12
N THR A 571 -27.87 -18.80 16.39
CA THR A 571 -27.54 -17.39 16.18
C THR A 571 -26.29 -17.25 15.33
N VAL A 572 -26.37 -16.47 14.25
CA VAL A 572 -25.22 -16.05 13.43
C VAL A 572 -25.10 -14.54 13.46
N ASP A 573 -23.96 -14.04 13.94
CA ASP A 573 -23.71 -12.61 14.11
C ASP A 573 -22.48 -12.19 13.28
N VAL A 574 -22.75 -11.67 12.07
CA VAL A 574 -21.72 -11.22 11.12
C VAL A 574 -21.16 -9.83 11.46
N PRO A 575 -21.97 -8.80 11.80
CA PRO A 575 -21.46 -7.44 12.02
C PRO A 575 -20.39 -7.31 13.11
N LEU A 576 -20.36 -8.22 14.10
CA LEU A 576 -19.33 -8.22 15.15
C LEU A 576 -17.90 -8.48 14.64
N GLY A 577 -17.72 -9.02 13.44
CA GLY A 577 -16.39 -9.21 12.85
C GLY A 577 -15.75 -7.91 12.30
N GLY A 578 -16.47 -6.79 12.35
CA GLY A 578 -15.94 -5.48 11.96
C GLY A 578 -16.30 -5.09 10.53
N SER A 579 -15.57 -4.12 9.98
CA SER A 579 -15.96 -3.44 8.74
C SER A 579 -15.74 -4.22 7.44
N LEU A 580 -14.96 -5.31 7.48
CA LEU A 580 -14.63 -6.13 6.32
C LEU A 580 -15.65 -7.26 6.08
N VAL A 581 -16.47 -7.56 7.08
CA VAL A 581 -17.43 -8.67 7.02
C VAL A 581 -18.49 -8.44 5.96
N GLY A 582 -18.92 -9.54 5.35
CA GLY A 582 -19.93 -9.54 4.32
C GLY A 582 -19.67 -10.54 3.22
N ASP A 583 -20.52 -10.51 2.20
CA ASP A 583 -20.51 -11.41 1.05
C ASP A 583 -20.57 -12.90 1.41
N ASN A 584 -21.10 -13.23 2.60
CA ASN A 584 -21.25 -14.59 3.10
C ASN A 584 -22.46 -15.30 2.50
N ARG A 585 -22.48 -16.62 2.64
CA ARG A 585 -23.65 -17.48 2.39
C ARG A 585 -24.00 -18.22 3.67
N ILE A 586 -25.13 -17.86 4.26
CA ILE A 586 -25.52 -18.34 5.58
C ILE A 586 -26.77 -19.23 5.44
N PHE A 587 -26.68 -20.44 5.96
CA PHE A 587 -27.75 -21.44 5.97
C PHE A 587 -27.98 -21.90 7.41
N THR A 588 -29.09 -21.51 8.04
CA THR A 588 -29.31 -21.84 9.45
C THR A 588 -30.14 -23.12 9.64
N GLY A 589 -31.10 -23.38 8.76
CA GLY A 589 -31.64 -24.72 8.56
C GLY A 589 -32.97 -24.96 9.27
N ARG A 590 -32.99 -25.64 10.43
CA ARG A 590 -34.24 -25.93 11.16
C ARG A 590 -34.19 -25.39 12.59
N GLY A 591 -35.10 -24.50 12.94
CA GLY A 591 -35.17 -23.92 14.29
C GLY A 591 -35.72 -22.51 14.19
N ALA A 592 -35.90 -21.85 15.32
CA ALA A 592 -36.14 -20.40 15.32
C ALA A 592 -34.78 -19.71 15.39
N ASP A 593 -34.25 -19.31 14.24
CA ASP A 593 -32.89 -18.80 14.11
C ASP A 593 -32.85 -17.26 14.19
N THR A 594 -31.71 -16.71 14.60
CA THR A 594 -31.46 -15.26 14.58
C THR A 594 -30.20 -14.96 13.78
N ILE A 595 -30.33 -14.21 12.69
CA ILE A 595 -29.20 -13.87 11.80
C ILE A 595 -29.03 -12.36 11.71
N TYR A 596 -27.87 -11.86 12.13
CA TYR A 596 -27.41 -10.51 11.84
C TYR A 596 -26.50 -10.55 10.62
N VAL A 597 -26.88 -9.86 9.55
CA VAL A 597 -26.17 -9.93 8.26
C VAL A 597 -25.28 -8.71 8.02
N GLY A 598 -24.17 -8.94 7.32
CA GLY A 598 -23.31 -7.90 6.76
C GLY A 598 -23.69 -7.49 5.33
N ASN A 599 -22.92 -6.57 4.76
CA ASN A 599 -23.11 -6.13 3.38
C ASN A 599 -22.94 -7.29 2.39
N GLY A 600 -23.82 -7.39 1.39
CA GLY A 600 -23.72 -8.40 0.32
C GLY A 600 -24.05 -9.85 0.74
N ASP A 601 -24.35 -10.08 2.02
CA ASP A 601 -24.66 -11.41 2.55
C ASP A 601 -25.89 -12.04 1.88
N ARG A 602 -25.86 -13.37 1.80
CA ARG A 602 -26.96 -14.20 1.29
C ARG A 602 -27.39 -15.19 2.34
N THR A 603 -28.59 -15.03 2.85
CA THR A 603 -29.08 -15.76 4.03
C THR A 603 -30.32 -16.56 3.70
N PHE A 604 -30.37 -17.78 4.24
CA PHE A 604 -31.50 -18.71 4.16
C PHE A 604 -31.80 -19.22 5.57
N GLY A 605 -32.90 -18.74 6.17
CA GLY A 605 -33.38 -19.16 7.50
C GLY A 605 -33.76 -20.64 7.53
N GLY A 606 -34.63 -21.03 6.59
CA GLY A 606 -34.96 -22.42 6.36
C GLY A 606 -36.35 -22.76 6.87
N SER A 607 -36.47 -23.43 8.01
CA SER A 607 -37.77 -23.74 8.61
C SER A 607 -37.81 -23.44 10.10
N GLY A 608 -38.88 -22.80 10.55
CA GLY A 608 -39.07 -22.25 11.88
C GLY A 608 -39.33 -20.75 11.77
N ASP A 609 -39.63 -20.10 12.89
CA ASP A 609 -39.93 -18.67 12.89
C ASP A 609 -38.60 -17.92 13.08
N ASP A 610 -38.01 -17.45 11.99
CA ASP A 610 -36.66 -16.88 11.96
C ASP A 610 -36.66 -15.34 12.07
N GLU A 611 -35.62 -14.78 12.69
CA GLU A 611 -35.34 -13.36 12.74
C GLU A 611 -34.09 -13.03 11.92
N ILE A 612 -34.22 -12.15 10.93
CA ILE A 612 -33.11 -11.74 10.05
C ILE A 612 -32.95 -10.22 10.10
N ASP A 613 -31.87 -9.75 10.73
CA ASP A 613 -31.54 -8.35 10.91
C ASP A 613 -30.44 -7.88 9.93
N ALA A 614 -30.86 -7.03 9.00
CA ALA A 614 -30.03 -6.36 7.99
C ALA A 614 -30.04 -4.84 8.15
N THR A 615 -30.36 -4.32 9.35
CA THR A 615 -30.56 -2.89 9.62
C THR A 615 -29.38 -2.02 9.16
N GLU A 616 -28.14 -2.48 9.40
CA GLU A 616 -26.91 -1.78 9.01
C GLU A 616 -26.30 -2.28 7.69
N ALA A 617 -26.99 -3.18 6.98
CA ALA A 617 -26.49 -3.83 5.78
C ALA A 617 -27.11 -3.28 4.49
N SER A 618 -26.36 -3.47 3.40
CA SER A 618 -26.78 -3.15 2.03
C SER A 618 -26.42 -4.24 1.03
N GLY A 619 -27.11 -4.30 -0.10
CA GLY A 619 -26.82 -5.26 -1.17
C GLY A 619 -27.10 -6.72 -0.82
N TYR A 620 -27.83 -6.97 0.27
CA TYR A 620 -28.08 -8.32 0.81
C TYR A 620 -29.18 -9.08 0.05
N ARG A 621 -29.24 -10.40 0.27
CA ARG A 621 -30.34 -11.26 -0.18
C ARG A 621 -30.79 -12.22 0.91
N LEU A 622 -32.00 -12.04 1.40
CA LEU A 622 -32.57 -12.78 2.53
C LEU A 622 -33.74 -13.66 2.07
N SER A 623 -33.84 -14.84 2.67
CA SER A 623 -34.96 -15.76 2.54
C SER A 623 -35.30 -16.32 3.91
N GLY A 624 -36.54 -16.12 4.38
CA GLY A 624 -37.02 -16.66 5.65
C GLY A 624 -37.26 -18.17 5.52
N GLY A 625 -38.19 -18.54 4.65
CA GLY A 625 -38.41 -19.94 4.26
C GLY A 625 -39.79 -20.43 4.65
N VAL A 626 -39.87 -21.34 5.62
CA VAL A 626 -41.14 -21.88 6.14
C VAL A 626 -41.29 -21.51 7.60
N GLY A 627 -42.27 -20.69 7.95
CA GLY A 627 -42.47 -20.18 9.29
C GLY A 627 -42.94 -18.74 9.24
N ASN A 628 -43.20 -18.13 10.40
CA ASN A 628 -43.54 -16.70 10.45
C ASN A 628 -42.26 -15.92 10.73
N ASP A 629 -41.65 -15.40 9.68
CA ASP A 629 -40.32 -14.82 9.75
C ASP A 629 -40.38 -13.30 9.96
N THR A 630 -39.38 -12.76 10.66
CA THR A 630 -39.24 -11.32 10.93
C THR A 630 -37.98 -10.77 10.28
N PHE A 631 -38.12 -9.68 9.54
CA PHE A 631 -37.02 -9.03 8.82
C PHE A 631 -36.87 -7.58 9.26
N PHE A 632 -35.64 -7.16 9.56
CA PHE A 632 -35.25 -5.76 9.69
C PHE A 632 -34.37 -5.38 8.51
N LEU A 633 -34.84 -4.48 7.65
CA LEU A 633 -34.27 -4.25 6.32
C LEU A 633 -33.53 -2.91 6.23
N GLY A 634 -32.23 -2.97 5.93
CA GLY A 634 -31.41 -1.81 5.61
C GLY A 634 -31.68 -1.25 4.21
N ALA A 635 -30.66 -1.21 3.34
CA ALA A 635 -30.74 -0.54 2.03
C ALA A 635 -30.42 -1.45 0.83
N ASP A 636 -30.95 -1.15 -0.36
CA ASP A 636 -30.58 -1.82 -1.64
C ASP A 636 -30.58 -3.37 -1.53
N GLY A 637 -31.56 -3.91 -0.82
CA GLY A 637 -31.64 -5.32 -0.48
C GLY A 637 -32.74 -6.08 -1.19
N ARG A 638 -32.71 -7.41 -1.05
CA ARG A 638 -33.81 -8.30 -1.45
C ARG A 638 -34.24 -9.16 -0.29
N ALA A 639 -35.53 -9.16 0.02
CA ALA A 639 -36.10 -10.00 1.06
C ALA A 639 -37.28 -10.81 0.50
N LEU A 640 -37.29 -12.11 0.80
CA LEU A 640 -38.36 -13.05 0.48
C LEU A 640 -38.79 -13.71 1.79
N GLY A 641 -40.05 -13.56 2.17
CA GLY A 641 -40.62 -14.20 3.36
C GLY A 641 -40.68 -15.71 3.17
N GLY A 642 -41.67 -16.17 2.40
CA GLY A 642 -41.76 -17.56 1.99
C GLY A 642 -43.15 -18.12 2.24
N GLU A 643 -43.26 -19.21 3.00
CA GLU A 643 -44.53 -19.74 3.49
C GLU A 643 -44.70 -19.35 4.97
N GLY A 644 -45.80 -18.68 5.30
CA GLY A 644 -46.10 -18.24 6.67
C GLY A 644 -46.48 -16.76 6.69
N ALA A 645 -46.82 -16.23 7.86
CA ALA A 645 -47.20 -14.82 8.00
C ALA A 645 -45.97 -13.99 8.36
N ASP A 646 -45.32 -13.41 7.36
CA ASP A 646 -44.01 -12.78 7.51
C ASP A 646 -44.12 -11.28 7.79
N THR A 647 -43.15 -10.74 8.54
CA THR A 647 -43.13 -9.31 8.92
C THR A 647 -41.85 -8.64 8.43
N PHE A 648 -41.99 -7.52 7.71
CA PHE A 648 -40.86 -6.75 7.17
C PHE A 648 -40.87 -5.33 7.71
N TYR A 649 -39.81 -4.95 8.42
CA TYR A 649 -39.55 -3.58 8.87
C TYR A 649 -38.50 -2.92 7.98
N VAL A 650 -38.89 -1.88 7.24
CA VAL A 650 -37.94 -1.11 6.40
C VAL A 650 -37.34 0.07 7.17
N GLN A 651 -36.06 0.34 6.94
CA GLN A 651 -35.34 1.46 7.56
C GLN A 651 -35.13 2.63 6.58
N GLU A 652 -34.41 3.67 7.03
CA GLU A 652 -34.23 4.94 6.29
C GLU A 652 -33.48 4.80 4.95
N GLY A 653 -32.71 3.72 4.75
CA GLY A 653 -31.95 3.51 3.51
C GLY A 653 -32.84 3.28 2.29
N GLY A 654 -33.79 2.35 2.41
CA GLY A 654 -34.78 2.06 1.36
C GLY A 654 -34.22 1.31 0.14
N ASP A 655 -34.89 1.44 -1.01
CA ASP A 655 -34.58 0.72 -2.27
C ASP A 655 -34.61 -0.82 -2.17
N ASN A 656 -35.33 -1.36 -1.18
CA ASN A 656 -35.46 -2.80 -1.03
C ASN A 656 -36.52 -3.38 -1.99
N LEU A 657 -36.26 -4.58 -2.49
CA LEU A 657 -37.24 -5.41 -3.21
C LEU A 657 -37.78 -6.48 -2.26
N ILE A 658 -39.07 -6.40 -1.93
CA ILE A 658 -39.68 -7.20 -0.87
C ILE A 658 -40.80 -8.07 -1.45
N SER A 659 -40.80 -9.36 -1.15
CA SER A 659 -41.86 -10.30 -1.51
C SER A 659 -42.29 -11.03 -0.23
N GLY A 660 -43.57 -10.95 0.11
CA GLY A 660 -44.10 -11.66 1.29
C GLY A 660 -44.16 -13.16 1.02
N GLY A 661 -44.68 -13.54 -0.14
CA GLY A 661 -44.87 -14.94 -0.51
C GLY A 661 -46.28 -15.42 -0.20
N ALA A 662 -46.39 -16.53 0.53
CA ALA A 662 -47.65 -17.18 0.84
C ALA A 662 -47.97 -17.06 2.33
N GLY A 663 -48.95 -16.22 2.65
CA GLY A 663 -49.44 -16.07 4.02
C GLY A 663 -50.17 -14.76 4.17
N ALA A 664 -50.27 -14.26 5.39
CA ALA A 664 -50.83 -12.94 5.67
C ALA A 664 -49.70 -12.04 6.14
N ASP A 665 -49.07 -11.37 5.19
CA ASP A 665 -47.78 -10.71 5.41
C ASP A 665 -47.95 -9.25 5.85
N GLU A 666 -47.04 -8.78 6.69
CA GLU A 666 -46.99 -7.40 7.17
C GLU A 666 -45.79 -6.66 6.57
N PHE A 667 -46.06 -5.63 5.78
CA PHE A 667 -45.02 -4.75 5.24
C PHE A 667 -45.05 -3.41 5.98
N TRP A 668 -44.18 -3.26 6.96
CA TRP A 668 -43.97 -1.99 7.67
C TRP A 668 -43.11 -1.07 6.82
N ILE A 669 -43.77 -0.37 5.90
CA ILE A 669 -43.16 0.50 4.88
C ILE A 669 -42.61 1.82 5.42
N LEU A 670 -42.81 2.09 6.71
CA LEU A 670 -42.29 3.25 7.41
C LEU A 670 -42.30 2.97 8.91
N THR A 671 -41.14 2.97 9.56
CA THR A 671 -40.98 2.69 11.01
C THR A 671 -40.45 3.89 11.81
N GLY A 672 -40.03 4.96 11.13
CA GLY A 672 -39.52 6.19 11.73
C GLY A 672 -39.36 7.32 10.72
N ASP A 673 -38.11 7.59 10.35
CA ASP A 673 -37.79 8.58 9.31
C ASP A 673 -38.18 8.09 7.91
N LEU A 674 -38.41 9.05 7.01
CA LEU A 674 -38.79 8.72 5.63
C LEU A 674 -37.61 8.05 4.92
N PRO A 675 -37.84 6.95 4.19
CA PRO A 675 -36.77 6.32 3.44
C PRO A 675 -36.23 7.24 2.35
N ALA A 676 -34.92 7.24 2.16
CA ALA A 676 -34.24 8.03 1.13
C ALA A 676 -34.72 7.63 -0.28
N THR A 677 -34.92 6.33 -0.49
CA THR A 677 -35.48 5.74 -1.72
C THR A 677 -36.66 4.86 -1.39
N ALA A 678 -37.72 4.91 -2.21
CA ALA A 678 -38.91 4.08 -1.98
C ALA A 678 -38.60 2.58 -2.06
N ASN A 679 -39.10 1.81 -1.10
CA ASN A 679 -39.07 0.34 -1.18
C ASN A 679 -40.12 -0.16 -2.18
N THR A 680 -39.86 -1.29 -2.84
CA THR A 680 -40.80 -1.91 -3.78
C THR A 680 -41.31 -3.24 -3.23
N ILE A 681 -42.61 -3.32 -2.99
CA ILE A 681 -43.30 -4.57 -2.62
C ILE A 681 -43.78 -5.25 -3.90
N LEU A 682 -43.42 -6.52 -4.08
CA LEU A 682 -43.53 -7.22 -5.36
C LEU A 682 -44.88 -7.94 -5.56
N ASP A 683 -45.54 -8.36 -4.49
CA ASP A 683 -46.65 -9.33 -4.51
C ASP A 683 -47.81 -9.02 -3.53
N PHE A 684 -47.91 -7.78 -3.04
CA PHE A 684 -48.96 -7.36 -2.08
C PHE A 684 -50.39 -7.79 -2.50
N SER A 685 -51.05 -8.53 -1.62
CA SER A 685 -52.38 -9.12 -1.81
C SER A 685 -53.44 -8.44 -0.94
N ILE A 686 -54.26 -7.59 -1.57
CA ILE A 686 -55.36 -6.88 -0.90
C ILE A 686 -56.32 -7.85 -0.22
N GLY A 687 -56.52 -7.66 1.09
CA GLY A 687 -57.44 -8.46 1.91
C GLY A 687 -56.77 -9.66 2.59
N THR A 688 -55.49 -9.89 2.31
CA THR A 688 -54.65 -10.86 3.00
C THR A 688 -53.52 -10.14 3.74
N ASP A 689 -52.76 -9.31 3.02
CA ASP A 689 -51.58 -8.62 3.55
C ASP A 689 -51.95 -7.24 4.10
N ILE A 690 -51.07 -6.68 4.95
CA ILE A 690 -51.23 -5.37 5.57
C ILE A 690 -49.98 -4.48 5.42
N LEU A 691 -50.21 -3.17 5.36
CA LEU A 691 -49.16 -2.15 5.30
C LEU A 691 -49.04 -1.45 6.66
N GLY A 692 -47.90 -1.59 7.31
CA GLY A 692 -47.60 -0.94 8.59
C GLY A 692 -46.98 0.45 8.41
N ILE A 693 -47.42 1.41 9.23
CA ILE A 693 -46.79 2.73 9.38
C ILE A 693 -46.63 3.06 10.87
N GLY A 694 -45.40 3.24 11.32
CA GLY A 694 -45.02 3.62 12.68
C GLY A 694 -44.24 4.94 12.74
N GLY A 695 -44.02 5.44 13.96
CA GLY A 695 -43.05 6.51 14.22
C GLY A 695 -43.46 7.94 13.83
N LYS A 696 -44.71 8.18 13.37
CA LYS A 696 -45.19 9.52 12.96
C LYS A 696 -45.91 10.32 14.05
N GLY A 697 -46.02 9.74 15.24
CA GLY A 697 -46.65 10.36 16.39
C GLY A 697 -48.18 10.34 16.35
N ALA A 698 -48.79 10.84 17.42
CA ALA A 698 -50.24 10.83 17.59
C ALA A 698 -50.94 11.73 16.54
N GLY A 699 -51.88 11.15 15.80
CA GLY A 699 -52.72 11.86 14.83
C GLY A 699 -52.36 11.63 13.37
N PHE A 700 -51.25 10.94 13.08
CA PHE A 700 -50.95 10.48 11.72
C PHE A 700 -51.82 9.28 11.34
N GLY A 701 -52.38 9.26 10.14
CA GLY A 701 -53.25 8.19 9.66
C GLY A 701 -53.40 8.12 8.14
N PHE A 702 -54.41 7.38 7.69
CA PHE A 702 -54.64 7.11 6.26
C PHE A 702 -54.83 8.38 5.41
N ASP A 703 -55.46 9.41 5.98
CA ASP A 703 -55.72 10.68 5.27
C ASP A 703 -54.44 11.50 5.01
N ASP A 704 -53.33 11.17 5.67
CA ASP A 704 -52.03 11.82 5.47
C ASP A 704 -51.24 11.20 4.30
N LEU A 705 -51.74 10.11 3.72
CA LEU A 705 -51.09 9.40 2.61
C LEU A 705 -51.56 9.94 1.26
N THR A 706 -50.62 10.09 0.34
CA THR A 706 -50.90 10.33 -1.08
C THR A 706 -50.74 9.04 -1.86
N LEU A 707 -51.86 8.53 -2.40
CA LEU A 707 -51.92 7.31 -3.20
C LEU A 707 -52.05 7.69 -4.68
N THR A 708 -51.09 7.31 -5.52
CA THR A 708 -51.12 7.63 -6.97
C THR A 708 -50.51 6.51 -7.80
N GLY A 709 -51.30 5.95 -8.72
CA GLY A 709 -50.86 4.82 -9.54
C GLY A 709 -50.54 3.61 -8.68
N ASN A 710 -49.27 3.29 -8.55
CA ASN A 710 -48.74 2.23 -7.69
C ASN A 710 -47.93 2.76 -6.50
N ASN A 711 -47.88 4.08 -6.30
CA ASN A 711 -47.05 4.72 -5.29
C ASN A 711 -47.87 5.08 -4.04
N ILE A 712 -47.20 5.00 -2.90
CA ILE A 712 -47.62 5.53 -1.59
C ILE A 712 -46.60 6.58 -1.19
N ALA A 713 -47.06 7.79 -0.87
CA ALA A 713 -46.21 8.93 -0.57
C ALA A 713 -46.69 9.71 0.67
N ILE A 714 -45.74 10.41 1.31
CA ILE A 714 -46.00 11.41 2.36
C ILE A 714 -45.43 12.73 1.85
N GLY A 715 -46.31 13.73 1.70
CA GLY A 715 -45.94 14.97 1.01
C GLY A 715 -45.47 14.69 -0.43
N SER A 716 -44.25 15.08 -0.76
CA SER A 716 -43.64 14.82 -2.09
C SER A 716 -42.78 13.57 -2.15
N GLN A 717 -42.53 12.89 -1.02
CA GLN A 717 -41.64 11.73 -0.95
C GLN A 717 -42.43 10.44 -1.12
N THR A 718 -42.10 9.65 -2.14
CA THR A 718 -42.59 8.28 -2.26
C THR A 718 -41.87 7.41 -1.23
N ILE A 719 -42.64 6.69 -0.41
CA ILE A 719 -42.10 5.81 0.64
C ILE A 719 -42.18 4.33 0.24
N ALA A 720 -43.16 3.96 -0.59
CA ALA A 720 -43.32 2.61 -1.11
C ALA A 720 -43.94 2.59 -2.51
N VAL A 721 -43.60 1.55 -3.26
CA VAL A 721 -44.15 1.22 -4.57
C VAL A 721 -44.73 -0.20 -4.51
N LEU A 722 -46.01 -0.36 -4.82
CA LEU A 722 -46.66 -1.67 -4.88
C LEU A 722 -46.72 -2.17 -6.32
N LYS A 723 -45.88 -3.15 -6.67
CA LYS A 723 -45.79 -3.64 -8.04
C LYS A 723 -47.12 -4.27 -8.47
N ASN A 724 -47.64 -3.81 -9.61
CA ASN A 724 -48.90 -4.29 -10.20
C ASN A 724 -50.15 -4.10 -9.32
N VAL A 725 -50.09 -3.28 -8.26
CA VAL A 725 -51.24 -2.92 -7.43
C VAL A 725 -51.60 -1.46 -7.70
N ASP A 726 -52.87 -1.24 -8.05
CA ASP A 726 -53.44 0.10 -8.18
C ASP A 726 -53.83 0.59 -6.77
N THR A 727 -53.10 1.59 -6.25
CA THR A 727 -53.26 2.08 -4.87
C THR A 727 -54.61 2.76 -4.64
N SER A 728 -55.37 3.09 -5.69
CA SER A 728 -56.76 3.58 -5.55
C SER A 728 -57.73 2.54 -4.99
N LYS A 729 -57.34 1.26 -4.96
CA LYS A 729 -58.12 0.16 -4.37
C LYS A 729 -57.85 -0.04 -2.88
N LEU A 730 -56.84 0.62 -2.33
CA LEU A 730 -56.51 0.51 -0.91
C LEU A 730 -57.46 1.35 -0.07
N THR A 731 -57.74 0.87 1.14
CA THR A 731 -58.55 1.55 2.15
C THR A 731 -57.80 1.54 3.48
N ALA A 732 -58.28 2.29 4.47
CA ALA A 732 -57.72 2.27 5.82
C ALA A 732 -57.63 0.87 6.44
N ALA A 733 -58.45 -0.10 6.00
CA ALA A 733 -58.39 -1.49 6.47
C ALA A 733 -57.16 -2.27 5.96
N ASN A 734 -56.45 -1.74 4.96
CA ASN A 734 -55.19 -2.30 4.47
C ASN A 734 -53.97 -1.79 5.24
N PHE A 735 -54.18 -0.91 6.21
CA PHE A 735 -53.10 -0.25 6.95
C PHE A 735 -53.23 -0.49 8.45
N VAL A 736 -52.08 -0.61 9.11
CA VAL A 736 -51.93 -0.52 10.55
C VAL A 736 -51.07 0.70 10.87
N PHE A 737 -51.55 1.55 11.77
CA PHE A 737 -50.84 2.76 12.21
C PHE A 737 -50.45 2.61 13.68
N ASP A 738 -49.15 2.56 13.96
CA ASP A 738 -48.66 2.63 15.33
C ASP A 738 -48.30 4.07 15.72
N SER A 739 -48.87 4.51 16.85
CA SER A 739 -48.79 5.88 17.35
C SER A 739 -47.77 6.06 18.48
N LEU A 740 -47.13 4.98 18.95
CA LEU A 740 -46.29 4.99 20.15
C LEU A 740 -44.78 4.92 19.92
N GLY A 741 -44.30 4.65 18.70
CA GLY A 741 -42.85 4.65 18.43
C GLY A 741 -42.08 3.63 19.29
N LEU A 742 -42.73 2.52 19.63
CA LEU A 742 -42.17 1.38 20.36
C LEU A 742 -42.32 0.15 19.47
N VAL A 743 -41.51 0.08 18.42
CA VAL A 743 -41.19 -1.17 17.73
C VAL A 743 -39.69 -1.37 17.89
#